data_AF-A0A821J158-F1
#
_entry.id   AF-A0A821J158-F1
#
_cell.length_a   1.000
_cell.length_b   1.000
_cell.length_c   1.000
_cell.angle_alpha   90.00
_cell.angle_beta   90.00
_cell.angle_gamma   90.00
#
_symmetry.space_group_name_H-M   'P 1'
#
loop_
_entity.id
_entity.type
_entity.pdbx_description
1 polymer ?
#
loop_
_entity_poly.entity_id
_entity_poly.type
_entity_poly.pdbx_seq_one_letter_code
_entity_poly.pdbx_strand_id
1 'polypeptide(L)'
;MGIDLVWFLPIHPIGMTNRKGTLGSPYSIDDFRAVNPQYGTMDDFHRLVSEIHQLGMRLMIDIVFRHTSHDCTWVKDHPEWYARDEKGNPIALVPEWTDILDLKFEGNEETLWPELIDTLKFWCENGVDGFRTDVACCIPMEFWHRARRAVSEVNSRCIWLAESVWFTAIEGYRAIDGLVNTDAELYQTYDLCYDYDVYVAWRAAVQGAIPIKSYLELVRLQSVIYPKGFVKMRFVENHDQDRVAYVCRNNRFKALAWTAFNAFNKGCFLVHAGQETEQTKVSSLFEKDWVDCRQVHPLEEFTRKLIQIKKHPVIKAKGARLTLTHHSPCIVAVWEVTSAREGLIGLFNVAQESNDEQFVQISNLPAGNYENLFVDLGVNELLKDESRIISVNNNGKLRVPIVATIFHYTGILLRPQTFYTKSYNQPKISLNASWNLNATTFANEDLVGRQPVGIHINTDDSIYVADHQNGYILVWNNGSSTSTRNISGNLINPWSLFVMINGDIYVDNGHSNNRVDKWMFNTTNSEPVMTVHGSCTGLFVDNVNNTLYCSSASQHHVVKLELNNENRVPILVAGTGCPGPVIDTLDRPHGIFVDTNLYLYVADTNNNRIQRVRLVHPEKSFGMQLCEGHRVPPLLRLPAPSLRLLPPTPSLAPVRYTNKLVLAMHRLNRFKLRRAAQRNMKMGLFLWMPNIPANARWLQNGETVAAGNGRGNATNQLYYPYGLFVADNQTVILADNGNHRIVEWKIGDTKGQVIAGGRDEGNRLDQLKRPTDVLIDKETDSIIICDRGNQRVTRWSRAIGTTQGEILLDNIDCFGLAIDDESFLYISDAEKDEVRRYKMGDTNGTLVAGGHEKGDDLNQLNFPTYIFIASQQSVYVSDEHNHRVMKWNNGATEGIIVAGGQGQGQSPTQLSYPEGLFADTLDAIYVADYGNHRVMRWLKGATQGTVIVGGNGQGLASNQATNKSLLRVKVWIYGGGGYVGSTSDPLYNGCGIATNAIVVSKNYRLGPLGWLTLGPPASFTGNYGVLDVFMALKWVQENIASFGGNNV
;
A
#
# COMPACT_ATOMS: atom_id res chain seq x y z
N MET A 1 -22.01 -21.75 -18.27
CA MET A 1 -20.78 -21.04 -17.85
C MET A 1 -19.56 -21.94 -17.61
N GLY A 2 -19.71 -23.17 -17.10
CA GLY A 2 -18.58 -24.09 -16.88
C GLY A 2 -18.12 -24.21 -15.41
N ILE A 3 -19.00 -23.85 -14.47
CA ILE A 3 -18.80 -23.99 -13.02
C ILE A 3 -18.57 -25.46 -12.64
N ASP A 4 -17.67 -25.72 -11.68
CA ASP A 4 -17.40 -27.07 -11.14
C ASP A 4 -18.11 -27.34 -9.81
N LEU A 5 -18.30 -26.27 -9.02
CA LEU A 5 -18.85 -26.34 -7.67
C LEU A 5 -19.74 -25.13 -7.43
N VAL A 6 -20.95 -25.37 -6.94
CA VAL A 6 -21.90 -24.33 -6.54
C VAL A 6 -21.90 -24.26 -5.02
N TRP A 7 -21.56 -23.10 -4.48
CA TRP A 7 -21.60 -22.82 -3.05
C TRP A 7 -22.84 -21.99 -2.73
N PHE A 8 -23.68 -22.51 -1.85
CA PHE A 8 -24.83 -21.80 -1.28
C PHE A 8 -24.43 -21.16 0.05
N LEU A 9 -24.81 -19.89 0.24
CA LEU A 9 -24.87 -19.24 1.56
C LEU A 9 -25.77 -20.07 2.51
N PRO A 10 -25.78 -19.81 3.84
CA PRO A 10 -26.54 -20.64 4.76
C PRO A 10 -27.99 -20.86 4.32
N ILE A 11 -28.41 -22.13 4.28
CA ILE A 11 -29.72 -22.55 3.76
C ILE A 11 -30.74 -22.82 4.87
N HIS A 12 -30.41 -22.44 6.11
CA HIS A 12 -31.12 -22.87 7.32
C HIS A 12 -32.22 -21.89 7.74
N PRO A 13 -33.19 -22.32 8.57
CA PRO A 13 -34.12 -21.41 9.23
C PRO A 13 -33.38 -20.31 9.99
N ILE A 14 -33.91 -19.08 9.90
CA ILE A 14 -33.29 -17.87 10.47
C ILE A 14 -34.07 -17.43 11.70
N GLY A 15 -33.36 -17.09 12.78
CA GLY A 15 -33.94 -16.62 14.04
C GLY A 15 -34.89 -15.42 13.85
N MET A 16 -35.93 -15.36 14.69
CA MET A 16 -36.92 -14.28 14.75
C MET A 16 -36.55 -13.23 15.80
N THR A 17 -36.00 -13.66 16.93
CA THR A 17 -35.62 -12.79 18.04
C THR A 17 -34.38 -11.98 17.68
N ASN A 18 -34.44 -10.66 17.91
CA ASN A 18 -33.40 -9.69 17.56
C ASN A 18 -32.99 -9.67 16.08
N ARG A 19 -33.84 -10.23 15.20
CA ARG A 19 -33.62 -10.30 13.75
C ARG A 19 -33.28 -8.93 13.16
N LYS A 20 -32.21 -8.88 12.38
CA LYS A 20 -31.84 -7.71 11.57
C LYS A 20 -32.60 -7.69 10.25
N GLY A 21 -33.25 -6.57 9.95
CA GLY A 21 -34.07 -6.40 8.74
C GLY A 21 -35.33 -7.27 8.73
N THR A 22 -36.01 -7.33 7.58
CA THR A 22 -37.28 -8.06 7.48
C THR A 22 -37.12 -9.58 7.40
N LEU A 23 -36.09 -10.07 6.71
CA LEU A 23 -35.87 -11.50 6.51
C LEU A 23 -34.86 -12.11 7.49
N GLY A 24 -33.94 -11.30 8.00
CA GLY A 24 -32.85 -11.77 8.87
C GLY A 24 -31.61 -12.20 8.09
N SER A 25 -30.47 -12.16 8.77
CA SER A 25 -29.21 -12.68 8.23
C SER A 25 -29.28 -14.21 8.10
N PRO A 26 -28.90 -14.80 6.95
CA PRO A 26 -28.73 -16.26 6.83
C PRO A 26 -27.77 -16.85 7.87
N TYR A 27 -26.86 -16.04 8.42
CA TYR A 27 -25.87 -16.44 9.42
C TYR A 27 -26.43 -16.51 10.85
N SER A 28 -27.65 -16.00 11.10
CA SER A 28 -28.35 -16.15 12.39
C SER A 28 -29.23 -17.40 12.37
N ILE A 29 -28.60 -18.57 12.51
CA ILE A 29 -29.24 -19.87 12.29
C ILE A 29 -30.04 -20.35 13.53
N ASP A 30 -31.27 -20.79 13.30
CA ASP A 30 -32.15 -21.40 14.31
C ASP A 30 -31.98 -22.92 14.36
N ASP A 31 -31.98 -23.60 13.22
CA ASP A 31 -31.83 -25.07 13.12
C ASP A 31 -30.83 -25.47 12.03
N PHE A 32 -29.68 -26.01 12.43
CA PHE A 32 -28.61 -26.42 11.54
C PHE A 32 -28.92 -27.65 10.67
N ARG A 33 -29.95 -28.45 10.99
CA ARG A 33 -30.29 -29.68 10.24
C ARG A 33 -31.56 -29.51 9.40
N ALA A 34 -32.17 -28.33 9.41
CA ALA A 34 -33.33 -27.99 8.59
C ALA A 34 -32.97 -27.12 7.37
N VAL A 35 -33.84 -27.17 6.37
CA VAL A 35 -33.86 -26.24 5.23
C VAL A 35 -34.82 -25.11 5.57
N ASN A 36 -34.43 -23.86 5.28
CA ASN A 36 -35.27 -22.70 5.48
C ASN A 36 -36.60 -22.86 4.72
N PRO A 37 -37.77 -22.80 5.39
CA PRO A 37 -39.06 -23.00 4.74
C PRO A 37 -39.36 -21.99 3.61
N GLN A 38 -38.67 -20.83 3.58
CA GLN A 38 -38.80 -19.89 2.48
C GLN A 38 -38.09 -20.34 1.20
N TYR A 39 -37.09 -21.22 1.32
CA TYR A 39 -36.34 -21.76 0.19
C TYR A 39 -36.96 -23.06 -0.33
N GLY A 40 -37.61 -23.83 0.54
CA GLY A 40 -38.33 -25.04 0.19
C GLY A 40 -38.34 -26.07 1.32
N THR A 41 -38.48 -27.33 0.94
CA THR A 41 -38.45 -28.51 1.80
C THR A 41 -37.16 -29.31 1.62
N MET A 42 -36.92 -30.29 2.49
CA MET A 42 -35.78 -31.22 2.32
C MET A 42 -35.88 -31.99 0.98
N ASP A 43 -37.08 -32.35 0.54
CA ASP A 43 -37.27 -32.99 -0.78
C ASP A 43 -36.87 -32.05 -1.92
N ASP A 44 -37.15 -30.75 -1.80
CA ASP A 44 -36.71 -29.75 -2.79
C ASP A 44 -35.18 -29.64 -2.81
N PHE A 45 -34.54 -29.71 -1.64
CA PHE A 45 -33.08 -29.74 -1.52
C PHE A 45 -32.48 -31.00 -2.16
N HIS A 46 -33.05 -32.19 -1.92
CA HIS A 46 -32.58 -33.42 -2.58
C HIS A 46 -32.73 -33.37 -4.09
N ARG A 47 -33.80 -32.76 -4.61
CA ARG A 47 -33.94 -32.52 -6.06
C ARG A 47 -32.85 -31.58 -6.56
N LEU A 48 -32.56 -30.49 -5.86
CA LEU A 48 -31.48 -29.56 -6.21
C LEU A 48 -30.11 -30.26 -6.26
N VAL A 49 -29.79 -31.06 -5.24
CA VAL A 49 -28.57 -31.87 -5.18
C VAL A 49 -28.49 -32.80 -6.40
N SER A 50 -29.57 -33.54 -6.68
CA SER A 50 -29.62 -34.46 -7.81
C SER A 50 -29.36 -33.77 -9.15
N GLU A 51 -30.00 -32.62 -9.39
CA GLU A 51 -29.81 -31.85 -10.64
C GLU A 51 -28.35 -31.35 -10.78
N ILE A 52 -27.75 -30.83 -9.69
CA ILE A 52 -26.36 -30.36 -9.69
C ILE A 52 -25.40 -31.53 -10.00
N HIS A 53 -25.62 -32.69 -9.40
CA HIS A 53 -24.81 -33.89 -9.64
C HIS A 53 -25.01 -34.45 -11.05
N GLN A 54 -26.23 -34.44 -11.59
CA GLN A 54 -26.51 -34.84 -12.97
C GLN A 54 -25.78 -33.96 -13.99
N LEU A 55 -25.60 -32.67 -13.67
CA LEU A 55 -24.78 -31.73 -14.46
C LEU A 55 -23.27 -31.90 -14.26
N GLY A 56 -22.84 -32.85 -13.41
CA GLY A 56 -21.43 -33.14 -13.12
C GLY A 56 -20.75 -32.11 -12.21
N MET A 57 -21.54 -31.25 -11.56
CA MET A 57 -21.06 -30.26 -10.59
C MET A 57 -21.13 -30.81 -9.17
N ARG A 58 -20.48 -30.12 -8.24
CA ARG A 58 -20.54 -30.39 -6.80
C ARG A 58 -21.35 -29.32 -6.07
N LEU A 59 -21.97 -29.70 -4.96
CA LEU A 59 -22.68 -28.77 -4.09
C LEU A 59 -21.91 -28.55 -2.79
N MET A 60 -21.74 -27.29 -2.41
CA MET A 60 -21.19 -26.86 -1.13
C MET A 60 -22.21 -25.99 -0.40
N ILE A 61 -22.33 -26.17 0.92
CA ILE A 61 -23.13 -25.28 1.78
C ILE A 61 -22.23 -24.52 2.75
N ASP A 62 -22.74 -23.41 3.25
CA ASP A 62 -22.13 -22.65 4.33
C ASP A 62 -22.42 -23.28 5.69
N ILE A 63 -21.43 -23.28 6.57
CA ILE A 63 -21.49 -23.81 7.93
C ILE A 63 -21.08 -22.70 8.90
N VAL A 64 -21.99 -22.33 9.80
CA VAL A 64 -21.81 -21.21 10.74
C VAL A 64 -21.80 -21.74 12.17
N PHE A 65 -20.68 -22.35 12.58
CA PHE A 65 -20.58 -23.01 13.90
C PHE A 65 -20.06 -22.14 15.03
N ARG A 66 -19.76 -20.87 14.75
CA ARG A 66 -19.29 -19.96 15.80
C ARG A 66 -20.44 -19.51 16.71
N HIS A 67 -21.64 -19.40 16.18
CA HIS A 67 -22.78 -18.82 16.87
C HIS A 67 -24.10 -19.37 16.34
N THR A 68 -25.18 -19.18 17.11
CA THR A 68 -26.56 -19.49 16.69
C THR A 68 -27.42 -18.25 16.83
N SER A 69 -28.65 -18.30 16.31
CA SER A 69 -29.67 -17.32 16.68
C SER A 69 -30.11 -17.48 18.14
N HIS A 70 -30.87 -16.50 18.64
CA HIS A 70 -31.48 -16.50 19.97
C HIS A 70 -32.59 -17.56 20.12
N ASP A 71 -33.21 -17.98 19.02
CA ASP A 71 -34.35 -18.91 19.05
C ASP A 71 -33.93 -20.38 18.94
N CYS A 72 -32.66 -20.64 18.63
CA CYS A 72 -32.12 -21.99 18.50
C CYS A 72 -32.44 -22.81 19.75
N THR A 73 -32.98 -24.01 19.55
CA THR A 73 -33.38 -24.92 20.65
C THR A 73 -32.25 -25.19 21.63
N TRP A 74 -31.01 -25.19 21.16
CA TRP A 74 -29.81 -25.35 21.99
C TRP A 74 -29.64 -24.25 23.05
N VAL A 75 -30.13 -23.03 22.81
CA VAL A 75 -30.08 -21.94 23.80
C VAL A 75 -30.83 -22.32 25.09
N LYS A 76 -31.95 -23.02 24.94
CA LYS A 76 -32.80 -23.46 26.05
C LYS A 76 -32.34 -24.80 26.61
N ASP A 77 -32.06 -25.76 25.74
CA ASP A 77 -31.81 -27.16 26.13
C ASP A 77 -30.36 -27.38 26.57
N HIS A 78 -29.43 -26.59 26.02
CA HIS A 78 -27.99 -26.65 26.27
C HIS A 78 -27.37 -25.25 26.48
N PRO A 79 -27.86 -24.44 27.44
CA PRO A 79 -27.32 -23.10 27.67
C PRO A 79 -25.82 -23.13 28.01
N GLU A 80 -25.27 -24.26 28.47
CA GLU A 80 -23.85 -24.46 28.80
C GLU A 80 -22.93 -24.46 27.58
N TRP A 81 -23.50 -24.63 26.39
CA TRP A 81 -22.77 -24.53 25.13
C TRP A 81 -22.49 -23.10 24.70
N TYR A 82 -23.00 -22.09 25.42
CA TYR A 82 -22.87 -20.69 25.03
C TYR A 82 -21.87 -19.92 25.91
N ALA A 83 -21.25 -18.90 25.32
CA ALA A 83 -20.56 -17.87 26.07
C ALA A 83 -21.58 -17.13 26.95
N ARG A 84 -21.24 -16.84 28.21
CA ARG A 84 -22.18 -16.27 29.18
C ARG A 84 -21.62 -15.02 29.84
N ASP A 85 -22.51 -14.09 30.20
CA ASP A 85 -22.19 -12.95 31.06
C ASP A 85 -21.95 -13.36 32.53
N GLU A 86 -21.59 -12.40 33.38
CA GLU A 86 -21.42 -12.61 34.83
C GLU A 86 -22.68 -13.12 35.54
N LYS A 87 -23.85 -12.94 34.93
CA LYS A 87 -25.15 -13.40 35.44
C LYS A 87 -25.53 -14.79 34.90
N GLY A 88 -24.70 -15.38 34.05
CA GLY A 88 -24.90 -16.70 33.47
C GLY A 88 -25.80 -16.73 32.23
N ASN A 89 -26.17 -15.58 31.66
CA ASN A 89 -27.00 -15.51 30.44
C ASN A 89 -26.13 -15.67 29.19
N PRO A 90 -26.56 -16.41 28.15
CA PRO A 90 -25.91 -16.44 26.85
C PRO A 90 -25.72 -15.04 26.25
N ILE A 91 -24.56 -14.79 25.64
CA ILE A 91 -24.23 -13.50 25.03
C ILE A 91 -23.58 -13.64 23.64
N ALA A 92 -23.66 -12.57 22.85
CA ALA A 92 -22.76 -12.33 21.74
C ALA A 92 -21.45 -11.73 22.25
N LEU A 93 -20.32 -12.22 21.75
CA LEU A 93 -18.99 -11.69 22.08
C LEU A 93 -18.64 -10.44 21.25
N VAL A 94 -19.26 -10.28 20.08
CA VAL A 94 -19.16 -9.09 19.24
C VAL A 94 -20.41 -8.22 19.47
N PRO A 95 -20.28 -7.01 20.06
CA PRO A 95 -21.44 -6.19 20.44
C PRO A 95 -22.39 -5.85 19.29
N GLU A 96 -21.86 -5.72 18.07
CA GLU A 96 -22.63 -5.41 16.86
C GLU A 96 -23.46 -6.60 16.35
N TRP A 97 -23.17 -7.82 16.79
CA TRP A 97 -23.85 -9.05 16.38
C TRP A 97 -25.04 -9.36 17.30
N THR A 98 -25.96 -8.40 17.38
CA THR A 98 -27.12 -8.45 18.30
C THR A 98 -28.10 -9.59 18.03
N ASP A 99 -28.09 -10.15 16.83
CA ASP A 99 -28.99 -11.19 16.34
C ASP A 99 -28.49 -12.62 16.58
N ILE A 100 -27.33 -12.81 17.21
CA ILE A 100 -26.73 -14.12 17.46
C ILE A 100 -26.27 -14.28 18.92
N LEU A 101 -25.88 -15.50 19.28
CA LEU A 101 -25.27 -15.91 20.55
C LEU A 101 -24.06 -16.81 20.26
N ASP A 102 -22.90 -16.50 20.85
CA ASP A 102 -21.65 -17.22 20.59
C ASP A 102 -21.60 -18.57 21.32
N LEU A 103 -21.18 -19.61 20.60
CA LEU A 103 -20.90 -20.93 21.16
C LEU A 103 -19.54 -20.95 21.85
N LYS A 104 -19.48 -21.61 23.00
CA LYS A 104 -18.28 -21.86 23.79
C LYS A 104 -17.76 -23.26 23.50
N PHE A 105 -16.68 -23.34 22.72
CA PHE A 105 -16.05 -24.62 22.37
C PHE A 105 -15.24 -25.24 23.51
N GLU A 106 -14.59 -24.41 24.34
CA GLU A 106 -13.74 -24.86 25.45
C GLU A 106 -14.57 -25.45 26.59
N GLY A 107 -14.21 -26.68 27.01
CA GLY A 107 -14.90 -27.41 28.07
C GLY A 107 -16.18 -28.12 27.61
N ASN A 108 -16.48 -28.12 26.30
CA ASN A 108 -17.63 -28.77 25.69
C ASN A 108 -17.21 -29.79 24.60
N GLU A 109 -16.00 -30.35 24.71
CA GLU A 109 -15.38 -31.26 23.73
C GLU A 109 -16.13 -32.59 23.57
N GLU A 110 -16.79 -33.04 24.64
CA GLU A 110 -17.52 -34.32 24.70
C GLU A 110 -19.05 -34.15 24.54
N THR A 111 -19.54 -32.93 24.37
CA THR A 111 -20.98 -32.61 24.27
C THR A 111 -21.32 -31.86 22.99
N LEU A 112 -20.87 -30.60 22.85
CA LEU A 112 -21.14 -29.75 21.68
C LEU A 112 -20.45 -30.29 20.42
N TRP A 113 -19.18 -30.72 20.52
CA TRP A 113 -18.42 -31.10 19.33
C TRP A 113 -19.01 -32.30 18.58
N PRO A 114 -19.44 -33.40 19.25
CA PRO A 114 -20.17 -34.49 18.59
C PRO A 114 -21.40 -34.01 17.82
N GLU A 115 -22.22 -33.12 18.39
CA GLU A 115 -23.45 -32.64 17.75
C GLU A 115 -23.17 -31.82 16.47
N LEU A 116 -22.14 -30.97 16.51
CA LEU A 116 -21.66 -30.24 15.33
C LEU A 116 -21.09 -31.18 14.25
N ILE A 117 -20.33 -32.20 14.66
CA ILE A 117 -19.76 -33.20 13.74
C ILE A 117 -20.86 -34.06 13.10
N ASP A 118 -21.85 -34.49 13.87
CA ASP A 118 -22.99 -35.25 13.35
C ASP A 118 -23.85 -34.40 12.42
N THR A 119 -23.92 -33.09 12.63
CA THR A 119 -24.55 -32.16 11.69
C THR A 119 -23.82 -32.11 10.34
N LEU A 120 -22.49 -32.08 10.34
CA LEU A 120 -21.71 -32.16 9.09
C LEU A 120 -21.93 -33.50 8.38
N LYS A 121 -21.90 -34.61 9.12
CA LYS A 121 -22.15 -35.95 8.56
C LYS A 121 -23.55 -36.05 7.97
N PHE A 122 -24.56 -35.55 8.68
CA PHE A 122 -25.94 -35.47 8.21
C PHE A 122 -26.03 -34.80 6.83
N TRP A 123 -25.40 -33.63 6.65
CA TRP A 123 -25.44 -32.96 5.35
C TRP A 123 -24.67 -33.70 4.25
N CYS A 124 -23.55 -34.35 4.57
CA CYS A 124 -22.87 -35.23 3.62
C CYS A 124 -23.72 -36.43 3.21
N GLU A 125 -24.45 -37.05 4.14
CA GLU A 125 -25.40 -38.14 3.86
C GLU A 125 -26.56 -37.68 2.98
N ASN A 126 -26.94 -36.40 3.07
CA ASN A 126 -27.92 -35.75 2.22
C ASN A 126 -27.34 -35.17 0.91
N GLY A 127 -26.12 -35.57 0.54
CA GLY A 127 -25.53 -35.32 -0.77
C GLY A 127 -24.71 -34.03 -0.91
N VAL A 128 -24.37 -33.36 0.19
CA VAL A 128 -23.43 -32.24 0.19
C VAL A 128 -21.99 -32.73 -0.05
N ASP A 129 -21.29 -32.12 -1.00
CA ASP A 129 -19.92 -32.47 -1.41
C ASP A 129 -18.83 -31.61 -0.74
N GLY A 130 -19.21 -30.57 -0.01
CA GLY A 130 -18.27 -29.69 0.63
C GLY A 130 -18.88 -28.67 1.57
N PHE A 131 -18.04 -28.07 2.39
CA PHE A 131 -18.42 -27.05 3.35
C PHE A 131 -17.54 -25.81 3.18
N ARG A 132 -18.18 -24.64 3.09
CA ARG A 132 -17.55 -23.37 3.42
C ARG A 132 -17.82 -23.10 4.89
N THR A 133 -16.81 -22.87 5.70
CA THR A 133 -17.00 -22.65 7.14
C THR A 133 -16.74 -21.19 7.48
N ASP A 134 -17.76 -20.55 8.04
CA ASP A 134 -17.76 -19.16 8.51
C ASP A 134 -16.78 -18.95 9.67
N VAL A 135 -16.00 -17.87 9.58
CA VAL A 135 -14.96 -17.49 10.55
C VAL A 135 -14.20 -18.69 11.13
N ALA A 136 -13.79 -19.62 10.25
CA ALA A 136 -13.20 -20.91 10.62
C ALA A 136 -11.98 -20.78 11.53
N CYS A 137 -11.25 -19.67 11.38
CA CYS A 137 -10.11 -19.31 12.21
C CYS A 137 -10.47 -19.19 13.70
N CYS A 138 -11.72 -18.88 14.04
CA CYS A 138 -12.17 -18.62 15.40
C CYS A 138 -12.71 -19.87 16.11
N ILE A 139 -12.44 -21.07 15.59
CA ILE A 139 -12.84 -22.38 16.14
C ILE A 139 -11.58 -23.25 16.34
N PRO A 140 -11.48 -24.07 17.41
CA PRO A 140 -10.23 -24.76 17.74
C PRO A 140 -9.76 -25.70 16.62
N MET A 141 -8.45 -25.72 16.33
CA MET A 141 -7.89 -26.66 15.34
C MET A 141 -8.16 -28.12 15.69
N GLU A 142 -8.19 -28.48 16.98
CA GLU A 142 -8.48 -29.86 17.38
C GLU A 142 -9.90 -30.29 16.97
N PHE A 143 -10.89 -29.40 17.11
CA PHE A 143 -12.24 -29.66 16.61
C PHE A 143 -12.21 -29.93 15.11
N TRP A 144 -11.54 -29.10 14.33
CA TRP A 144 -11.45 -29.29 12.87
C TRP A 144 -10.74 -30.59 12.49
N HIS A 145 -9.73 -31.03 13.23
CA HIS A 145 -9.08 -32.33 13.02
C HIS A 145 -10.05 -33.49 13.27
N ARG A 146 -10.83 -33.44 14.36
CA ARG A 146 -11.85 -34.46 14.66
C ARG A 146 -12.96 -34.45 13.61
N ALA A 147 -13.48 -33.28 13.26
CA ALA A 147 -14.54 -33.10 12.26
C ALA A 147 -14.10 -33.58 10.88
N ARG A 148 -12.91 -33.20 10.41
CA ARG A 148 -12.39 -33.64 9.10
C ARG A 148 -12.25 -35.16 9.05
N ARG A 149 -11.78 -35.80 10.12
CA ARG A 149 -11.65 -37.26 10.21
C ARG A 149 -13.02 -37.94 10.13
N ALA A 150 -13.96 -37.53 10.97
CA ALA A 150 -15.30 -38.13 11.04
C ALA A 150 -16.09 -37.95 9.74
N VAL A 151 -16.05 -36.75 9.13
CA VAL A 151 -16.71 -36.50 7.84
C VAL A 151 -16.06 -37.33 6.72
N SER A 152 -14.74 -37.57 6.77
CA SER A 152 -14.06 -38.39 5.75
C SER A 152 -14.49 -39.86 5.75
N GLU A 153 -15.06 -40.35 6.86
CA GLU A 153 -15.64 -41.70 6.95
C GLU A 153 -16.95 -41.80 6.15
N VAL A 154 -17.70 -40.70 6.04
CA VAL A 154 -18.95 -40.58 5.26
C VAL A 154 -18.65 -40.17 3.81
N ASN A 155 -17.86 -39.11 3.63
CA ASN A 155 -17.47 -38.58 2.34
C ASN A 155 -15.99 -38.17 2.34
N SER A 156 -15.12 -39.11 1.98
CA SER A 156 -13.67 -38.88 1.84
C SER A 156 -13.28 -37.87 0.74
N ARG A 157 -14.23 -37.50 -0.14
CA ARG A 157 -14.04 -36.51 -1.21
C ARG A 157 -14.66 -35.15 -0.87
N CYS A 158 -15.10 -34.95 0.37
CA CYS A 158 -15.65 -33.69 0.87
C CYS A 158 -14.61 -32.57 0.74
N ILE A 159 -15.01 -31.44 0.16
CA ILE A 159 -14.15 -30.26 -0.05
C ILE A 159 -14.35 -29.29 1.10
N TRP A 160 -13.27 -28.78 1.68
CA TRP A 160 -13.34 -27.85 2.81
C TRP A 160 -12.72 -26.51 2.44
N LEU A 161 -13.55 -25.46 2.54
CA LEU A 161 -13.18 -24.08 2.31
C LEU A 161 -13.28 -23.30 3.63
N ALA A 162 -12.16 -22.81 4.14
CA ALA A 162 -12.15 -21.92 5.30
C ALA A 162 -12.35 -20.49 4.83
N GLU A 163 -13.32 -19.79 5.41
CA GLU A 163 -13.17 -18.36 5.58
C GLU A 163 -12.07 -18.10 6.61
N SER A 164 -10.85 -17.89 6.11
CA SER A 164 -9.78 -17.28 6.88
C SER A 164 -9.93 -15.77 6.89
N VAL A 165 -9.42 -15.08 7.91
CA VAL A 165 -9.59 -13.63 8.08
C VAL A 165 -8.35 -12.83 7.70
N TRP A 166 -8.50 -11.51 7.60
CA TRP A 166 -7.38 -10.61 7.35
C TRP A 166 -6.37 -10.63 8.51
N PHE A 167 -5.09 -10.37 8.21
CA PHE A 167 -4.02 -10.47 9.22
C PHE A 167 -4.22 -9.54 10.43
N THR A 168 -4.86 -8.37 10.26
CA THR A 168 -5.17 -7.47 11.40
C THR A 168 -6.27 -8.01 12.32
N ALA A 169 -7.16 -8.89 11.85
CA ALA A 169 -8.13 -9.58 12.71
C ALA A 169 -7.40 -10.62 13.56
N ILE A 170 -6.46 -11.36 12.96
CA ILE A 170 -5.62 -12.31 13.69
C ILE A 170 -4.85 -11.59 14.80
N GLU A 171 -4.24 -10.44 14.52
CA GLU A 171 -3.60 -9.61 15.53
C GLU A 171 -4.56 -9.15 16.63
N GLY A 172 -5.75 -8.67 16.24
CA GLY A 172 -6.78 -8.21 17.17
C GLY A 172 -7.26 -9.30 18.12
N TYR A 173 -7.60 -10.49 17.59
CA TYR A 173 -7.99 -11.64 18.40
C TYR A 173 -6.86 -12.07 19.35
N ARG A 174 -5.61 -12.15 18.87
CA ARG A 174 -4.47 -12.50 19.72
C ARG A 174 -4.19 -11.48 20.82
N ALA A 175 -4.44 -10.20 20.56
CA ALA A 175 -4.20 -9.13 21.53
C ALA A 175 -5.12 -9.21 22.77
N ILE A 176 -6.26 -9.90 22.64
CA ILE A 176 -7.22 -10.15 23.73
C ILE A 176 -7.19 -11.61 24.20
N ASP A 177 -6.11 -12.34 23.89
CA ASP A 177 -5.96 -13.78 24.13
C ASP A 177 -7.12 -14.62 23.55
N GLY A 178 -7.77 -14.10 22.51
CA GLY A 178 -8.84 -14.75 21.78
C GLY A 178 -8.31 -15.84 20.85
N LEU A 179 -9.08 -16.92 20.73
CA LEU A 179 -8.79 -18.02 19.83
C LEU A 179 -8.86 -17.56 18.36
N VAL A 180 -7.73 -17.68 17.65
CA VAL A 180 -7.66 -17.46 16.20
C VAL A 180 -6.54 -18.27 15.55
N ASN A 181 -6.86 -18.97 14.47
CA ASN A 181 -5.92 -19.75 13.67
C ASN A 181 -5.48 -18.96 12.44
N THR A 182 -4.22 -19.10 12.05
CA THR A 182 -3.69 -18.62 10.77
C THR A 182 -4.08 -19.56 9.63
N ASP A 183 -4.01 -19.08 8.40
CA ASP A 183 -4.20 -19.90 7.20
C ASP A 183 -3.26 -21.11 7.15
N ALA A 184 -2.01 -20.96 7.61
CA ALA A 184 -1.06 -22.08 7.68
C ALA A 184 -1.51 -23.19 8.64
N GLU A 185 -2.19 -22.83 9.73
CA GLU A 185 -2.80 -23.77 10.66
C GLU A 185 -4.06 -24.40 10.05
N LEU A 186 -4.93 -23.59 9.45
CA LEU A 186 -6.15 -24.06 8.78
C LEU A 186 -5.85 -25.07 7.65
N TYR A 187 -4.78 -24.88 6.88
CA TYR A 187 -4.37 -25.84 5.84
C TYR A 187 -4.01 -27.26 6.36
N GLN A 188 -3.98 -27.49 7.67
CA GLN A 188 -3.89 -28.84 8.21
C GLN A 188 -5.18 -29.65 8.03
N THR A 189 -6.34 -28.97 7.94
CA THR A 189 -7.67 -29.61 7.87
C THR A 189 -8.50 -29.14 6.67
N TYR A 190 -8.14 -28.00 6.06
CA TYR A 190 -8.84 -27.39 4.93
C TYR A 190 -8.10 -27.55 3.61
N ASP A 191 -8.86 -27.71 2.53
CA ASP A 191 -8.33 -27.81 1.16
C ASP A 191 -8.12 -26.41 0.55
N LEU A 192 -8.99 -25.46 0.91
CA LEU A 192 -8.97 -24.07 0.44
C LEU A 192 -9.09 -23.09 1.62
N CYS A 193 -8.41 -21.95 1.49
CA CYS A 193 -8.65 -20.77 2.33
C CYS A 193 -8.99 -19.57 1.45
N TYR A 194 -9.68 -18.60 2.04
CA TYR A 194 -9.92 -17.30 1.42
C TYR A 194 -8.61 -16.54 1.14
N ASP A 195 -8.70 -15.53 0.29
CA ASP A 195 -7.59 -14.63 -0.06
C ASP A 195 -7.58 -13.33 0.77
N TYR A 196 -8.22 -13.32 1.94
CA TYR A 196 -8.34 -12.14 2.80
C TYR A 196 -6.99 -11.66 3.37
N ASP A 197 -5.96 -12.51 3.40
CA ASP A 197 -4.59 -12.13 3.76
C ASP A 197 -3.98 -11.10 2.80
N VAL A 198 -4.42 -11.06 1.53
CA VAL A 198 -3.96 -10.10 0.53
C VAL A 198 -5.06 -9.17 -0.01
N TYR A 199 -6.33 -9.42 0.34
CA TYR A 199 -7.47 -8.68 -0.18
C TYR A 199 -7.43 -7.18 0.15
N VAL A 200 -7.02 -6.79 1.37
CA VAL A 200 -6.90 -5.37 1.75
C VAL A 200 -5.86 -4.67 0.87
N ALA A 201 -4.72 -5.32 0.61
CA ALA A 201 -3.69 -4.80 -0.29
C ALA A 201 -4.16 -4.76 -1.75
N TRP A 202 -4.93 -5.76 -2.19
CA TRP A 202 -5.58 -5.75 -3.51
C TRP A 202 -6.49 -4.53 -3.66
N ARG A 203 -7.41 -4.31 -2.71
CA ARG A 203 -8.33 -3.15 -2.73
C ARG A 203 -7.57 -1.83 -2.75
N ALA A 204 -6.53 -1.70 -1.92
CA ALA A 204 -5.67 -0.52 -1.89
C ALA A 204 -4.95 -0.30 -3.24
N ALA A 205 -4.46 -1.36 -3.88
CA ALA A 205 -3.81 -1.28 -5.19
C ALA A 205 -4.81 -0.90 -6.31
N VAL A 206 -6.02 -1.47 -6.29
CA VAL A 206 -7.10 -1.11 -7.22
C VAL A 206 -7.46 0.37 -7.10
N GLN A 207 -7.52 0.89 -5.87
CA GLN A 207 -7.87 2.28 -5.59
C GLN A 207 -6.69 3.26 -5.76
N GLY A 208 -5.47 2.75 -5.99
CA GLY A 208 -4.26 3.56 -6.17
C GLY A 208 -3.63 4.06 -4.86
N ALA A 209 -4.05 3.54 -3.71
CA ALA A 209 -3.49 3.90 -2.40
C ALA A 209 -2.10 3.28 -2.15
N ILE A 210 -1.80 2.15 -2.81
CA ILE A 210 -0.46 1.55 -2.81
C ILE A 210 -0.04 1.19 -4.25
N PRO A 211 1.27 1.09 -4.55
CA PRO A 211 1.73 0.58 -5.84
C PRO A 211 1.27 -0.86 -6.09
N ILE A 212 0.90 -1.19 -7.34
CA ILE A 212 0.50 -2.56 -7.75
C ILE A 212 1.56 -3.60 -7.36
N LYS A 213 2.85 -3.26 -7.49
CA LYS A 213 3.97 -4.13 -7.09
C LYS A 213 3.84 -4.63 -5.65
N SER A 214 3.41 -3.78 -4.72
CA SER A 214 3.28 -4.14 -3.30
C SER A 214 2.27 -5.28 -3.10
N TYR A 215 1.13 -5.23 -3.80
CA TYR A 215 0.16 -6.32 -3.80
C TYR A 215 0.73 -7.60 -4.45
N LEU A 216 1.43 -7.49 -5.59
CA LEU A 216 1.99 -8.65 -6.27
C LEU A 216 3.07 -9.38 -5.45
N GLU A 217 3.87 -8.66 -4.66
CA GLU A 217 4.85 -9.29 -3.76
C GLU A 217 4.16 -10.09 -2.64
N LEU A 218 3.01 -9.62 -2.13
CA LEU A 218 2.21 -10.39 -1.16
C LEU A 218 1.62 -11.65 -1.79
N VAL A 219 1.09 -11.57 -3.01
CA VAL A 219 0.64 -12.75 -3.78
C VAL A 219 1.79 -13.73 -3.99
N ARG A 220 3.00 -13.24 -4.27
CA ARG A 220 4.20 -14.08 -4.41
C ARG A 220 4.58 -14.73 -3.08
N LEU A 221 4.49 -14.00 -1.97
CA LEU A 221 4.81 -14.49 -0.62
C LEU A 221 3.95 -15.69 -0.21
N GLN A 222 2.67 -15.73 -0.61
CA GLN A 222 1.79 -16.88 -0.38
C GLN A 222 2.39 -18.21 -0.88
N SER A 223 3.23 -18.17 -1.92
CA SER A 223 3.87 -19.37 -2.47
C SER A 223 4.95 -19.99 -1.58
N VAL A 224 5.42 -19.27 -0.55
CA VAL A 224 6.50 -19.71 0.34
C VAL A 224 6.08 -19.80 1.81
N ILE A 225 4.99 -19.15 2.22
CA ILE A 225 4.49 -19.21 3.60
C ILE A 225 3.47 -20.32 3.84
N TYR A 226 2.86 -20.86 2.77
CA TYR A 226 1.87 -21.93 2.86
C TYR A 226 2.43 -23.28 2.35
N PRO A 227 1.86 -24.41 2.81
CA PRO A 227 2.29 -25.75 2.36
C PRO A 227 2.23 -25.90 0.84
N LYS A 228 3.11 -26.73 0.24
CA LYS A 228 3.24 -26.89 -1.23
C LYS A 228 1.91 -27.03 -1.99
N GLY A 229 0.94 -27.73 -1.42
CA GLY A 229 -0.38 -28.02 -2.00
C GLY A 229 -1.46 -26.96 -1.74
N PHE A 230 -1.14 -25.83 -1.12
CA PHE A 230 -2.15 -24.84 -0.74
C PHE A 230 -2.97 -24.34 -1.93
N VAL A 231 -4.25 -24.08 -1.69
CA VAL A 231 -5.16 -23.45 -2.64
C VAL A 231 -5.79 -22.23 -1.99
N LYS A 232 -5.62 -21.07 -2.61
CA LYS A 232 -6.33 -19.83 -2.28
C LYS A 232 -7.55 -19.69 -3.16
N MET A 233 -8.69 -19.31 -2.61
CA MET A 233 -9.86 -18.93 -3.41
C MET A 233 -9.69 -17.47 -3.87
N ARG A 234 -9.35 -17.28 -5.14
CA ARG A 234 -9.19 -15.96 -5.77
C ARG A 234 -10.55 -15.38 -6.12
N PHE A 235 -10.79 -14.16 -5.70
CA PHE A 235 -12.02 -13.42 -5.97
C PHE A 235 -11.74 -11.93 -6.08
N VAL A 236 -12.66 -11.21 -6.71
CA VAL A 236 -12.69 -9.74 -6.74
C VAL A 236 -13.88 -9.17 -5.96
N GLU A 237 -14.83 -10.02 -5.60
CA GLU A 237 -16.01 -9.73 -4.79
C GLU A 237 -16.57 -11.06 -4.22
N ASN A 238 -17.38 -10.96 -3.17
CA ASN A 238 -18.17 -12.06 -2.59
C ASN A 238 -19.40 -11.47 -1.87
N HIS A 239 -20.05 -12.21 -0.97
CA HIS A 239 -21.23 -11.72 -0.25
C HIS A 239 -20.93 -10.66 0.82
N ASP A 240 -19.73 -10.63 1.38
CA ASP A 240 -19.30 -9.65 2.41
C ASP A 240 -18.64 -8.41 1.83
N GLN A 241 -18.23 -8.48 0.56
CA GLN A 241 -17.38 -7.48 -0.06
C GLN A 241 -18.11 -6.68 -1.15
N ASP A 242 -17.69 -5.43 -1.32
CA ASP A 242 -18.17 -4.56 -2.39
C ASP A 242 -18.01 -5.22 -3.76
N ARG A 243 -18.99 -4.98 -4.66
CA ARG A 243 -18.90 -5.39 -6.06
C ARG A 243 -17.65 -4.78 -6.72
N VAL A 244 -16.93 -5.55 -7.54
CA VAL A 244 -15.71 -5.12 -8.25
C VAL A 244 -15.97 -3.90 -9.14
N ALA A 245 -17.16 -3.82 -9.73
CA ALA A 245 -17.59 -2.66 -10.51
C ALA A 245 -17.58 -1.39 -9.66
N TYR A 246 -18.04 -1.46 -8.41
CA TYR A 246 -18.00 -0.36 -7.45
C TYR A 246 -16.58 -0.05 -6.99
N VAL A 247 -15.79 -1.07 -6.60
CA VAL A 247 -14.40 -0.89 -6.14
C VAL A 247 -13.53 -0.22 -7.22
N CYS A 248 -13.77 -0.55 -8.49
CA CYS A 248 -13.09 0.06 -9.64
C CYS A 248 -13.69 1.41 -10.06
N ARG A 249 -14.52 2.05 -9.23
CA ARG A 249 -15.20 3.34 -9.50
C ARG A 249 -15.99 3.34 -10.82
N ASN A 250 -16.65 2.22 -11.12
CA ASN A 250 -17.38 1.96 -12.37
C ASN A 250 -16.51 2.03 -13.64
N ASN A 251 -15.17 1.90 -13.51
CA ASN A 251 -14.31 1.65 -14.66
C ASN A 251 -14.41 0.16 -15.05
N ARG A 252 -15.25 -0.11 -16.04
CA ARG A 252 -15.51 -1.47 -16.56
C ARG A 252 -14.24 -2.18 -16.99
N PHE A 253 -13.38 -1.57 -17.81
CA PHE A 253 -12.16 -2.22 -18.29
C PHE A 253 -11.19 -2.57 -17.17
N LYS A 254 -11.08 -1.70 -16.16
CA LYS A 254 -10.31 -1.98 -14.93
C LYS A 254 -10.87 -3.19 -14.19
N ALA A 255 -12.19 -3.24 -13.98
CA ALA A 255 -12.86 -4.34 -13.30
C ALA A 255 -12.67 -5.68 -14.03
N LEU A 256 -12.82 -5.67 -15.37
CA LEU A 256 -12.59 -6.85 -16.20
C LEU A 256 -11.12 -7.29 -16.16
N ALA A 257 -10.16 -6.37 -16.19
CA ALA A 257 -8.73 -6.70 -16.13
C ALA A 257 -8.34 -7.34 -14.78
N TRP A 258 -8.86 -6.80 -13.66
CA TRP A 258 -8.67 -7.40 -12.33
C TRP A 258 -9.34 -8.77 -12.18
N THR A 259 -10.52 -8.94 -12.77
CA THR A 259 -11.23 -10.23 -12.79
C THR A 259 -10.43 -11.27 -13.59
N ALA A 260 -9.94 -10.89 -14.78
CA ALA A 260 -9.13 -11.75 -15.62
C ALA A 260 -7.81 -12.15 -14.94
N PHE A 261 -7.14 -11.21 -14.27
CA PHE A 261 -5.93 -11.51 -13.50
C PHE A 261 -6.20 -12.52 -12.38
N ASN A 262 -7.24 -12.30 -11.58
CA ASN A 262 -7.59 -13.21 -10.48
C ASN A 262 -7.98 -14.62 -10.98
N ALA A 263 -8.68 -14.71 -12.11
CA ALA A 263 -8.96 -16.00 -12.74
C ALA A 263 -7.68 -16.72 -13.18
N PHE A 264 -6.74 -16.00 -13.81
CA PHE A 264 -5.46 -16.55 -14.27
C PHE A 264 -4.47 -16.90 -13.15
N ASN A 265 -4.59 -16.26 -11.98
CA ASN A 265 -3.69 -16.44 -10.84
C ASN A 265 -3.74 -17.87 -10.23
N LYS A 266 -2.75 -18.25 -9.42
CA LYS A 266 -2.69 -19.57 -8.75
C LYS A 266 -3.76 -19.66 -7.66
N GLY A 267 -4.65 -20.64 -7.76
CA GLY A 267 -5.73 -20.87 -6.79
C GLY A 267 -7.03 -21.36 -7.43
N CYS A 268 -8.11 -21.43 -6.67
CA CYS A 268 -9.48 -21.58 -7.17
C CYS A 268 -10.03 -20.22 -7.59
N PHE A 269 -10.96 -20.14 -8.56
CA PHE A 269 -11.56 -18.88 -9.00
C PHE A 269 -13.03 -18.83 -8.59
N LEU A 270 -13.41 -17.85 -7.78
CA LEU A 270 -14.79 -17.59 -7.38
C LEU A 270 -15.46 -16.64 -8.37
N VAL A 271 -16.68 -17.01 -8.78
CA VAL A 271 -17.62 -16.11 -9.46
C VAL A 271 -18.79 -15.94 -8.51
N HIS A 272 -18.99 -14.73 -8.00
CA HIS A 272 -20.11 -14.45 -7.10
C HIS A 272 -21.37 -14.12 -7.91
N ALA A 273 -22.51 -14.69 -7.54
CA ALA A 273 -23.76 -14.47 -8.27
C ALA A 273 -24.08 -12.97 -8.43
N GLY A 274 -24.40 -12.55 -9.65
CA GLY A 274 -24.61 -11.14 -10.00
C GLY A 274 -23.37 -10.45 -10.61
N GLN A 275 -22.17 -11.01 -10.43
CA GLN A 275 -20.95 -10.50 -11.07
C GLN A 275 -21.06 -10.60 -12.61
N GLU A 276 -21.60 -11.72 -13.09
CA GLU A 276 -21.86 -11.99 -14.50
C GLU A 276 -22.92 -11.06 -15.13
N THR A 277 -23.70 -10.38 -14.27
CA THR A 277 -24.68 -9.36 -14.65
C THR A 277 -24.17 -7.92 -14.46
N GLU A 278 -22.89 -7.73 -14.11
CA GLU A 278 -22.28 -6.41 -13.84
C GLU A 278 -23.00 -5.61 -12.73
N GLN A 279 -23.48 -6.31 -11.70
CA GLN A 279 -24.09 -5.62 -10.56
C GLN A 279 -23.08 -4.70 -9.87
N THR A 280 -23.53 -3.49 -9.54
CA THR A 280 -22.74 -2.47 -8.86
C THR A 280 -23.06 -2.36 -7.37
N LYS A 281 -24.14 -2.99 -6.92
CA LYS A 281 -24.59 -2.99 -5.54
C LYS A 281 -24.43 -4.38 -4.92
N VAL A 282 -23.94 -4.43 -3.69
CA VAL A 282 -23.93 -5.66 -2.88
C VAL A 282 -25.37 -6.03 -2.52
N SER A 283 -25.72 -7.31 -2.65
CA SER A 283 -27.01 -7.82 -2.25
C SER A 283 -27.16 -7.73 -0.73
N SER A 284 -28.33 -7.29 -0.25
CA SER A 284 -28.59 -7.28 1.19
C SER A 284 -28.62 -8.70 1.77
N LEU A 285 -27.99 -8.89 2.93
CA LEU A 285 -28.14 -10.10 3.74
C LEU A 285 -29.41 -10.09 4.60
N PHE A 286 -30.11 -8.96 4.71
CA PHE A 286 -31.20 -8.78 5.69
C PHE A 286 -32.57 -8.55 5.04
N GLU A 287 -32.55 -8.06 3.81
CA GLU A 287 -33.73 -7.68 3.03
C GLU A 287 -33.82 -8.50 1.75
N LYS A 288 -35.03 -8.62 1.23
CA LYS A 288 -35.26 -9.28 -0.06
C LYS A 288 -34.61 -8.50 -1.20
N ASP A 289 -33.45 -8.95 -1.66
CA ASP A 289 -32.64 -8.28 -2.69
C ASP A 289 -32.14 -9.29 -3.73
N TRP A 290 -33.03 -9.65 -4.66
CA TRP A 290 -32.74 -10.68 -5.67
C TRP A 290 -31.63 -10.27 -6.62
N VAL A 291 -30.73 -11.21 -6.90
CA VAL A 291 -29.99 -11.19 -8.17
C VAL A 291 -31.01 -11.49 -9.28
N ASP A 292 -31.24 -10.53 -10.18
CA ASP A 292 -32.23 -10.69 -11.24
C ASP A 292 -31.71 -11.62 -12.35
N CYS A 293 -31.86 -12.93 -12.15
CA CYS A 293 -31.45 -13.98 -13.09
C CYS A 293 -32.22 -13.97 -14.42
N ARG A 294 -33.14 -13.02 -14.64
CA ARG A 294 -33.90 -12.84 -15.88
C ARG A 294 -33.31 -11.78 -16.81
N GLN A 295 -32.27 -11.07 -16.36
CA GLN A 295 -31.57 -10.09 -17.20
C GLN A 295 -30.65 -10.78 -18.20
N VAL A 296 -30.28 -10.03 -19.24
CA VAL A 296 -29.16 -10.40 -20.11
C VAL A 296 -27.92 -10.52 -19.23
N HIS A 297 -27.13 -11.58 -19.40
CA HIS A 297 -25.85 -11.78 -18.70
C HIS A 297 -24.68 -11.25 -19.57
N PRO A 298 -24.38 -9.93 -19.57
CA PRO A 298 -23.42 -9.32 -20.48
C PRO A 298 -22.01 -9.90 -20.35
N LEU A 299 -21.65 -10.48 -19.19
CA LEU A 299 -20.34 -11.08 -18.95
C LEU A 299 -20.38 -12.61 -18.92
N GLU A 300 -21.44 -13.25 -19.43
CA GLU A 300 -21.52 -14.71 -19.45
C GLU A 300 -20.40 -15.33 -20.30
N GLU A 301 -20.21 -14.86 -21.53
CA GLU A 301 -19.14 -15.34 -22.41
C GLU A 301 -17.76 -15.01 -21.86
N PHE A 302 -17.59 -13.79 -21.32
CA PHE A 302 -16.36 -13.37 -20.64
C PHE A 302 -15.99 -14.33 -19.50
N THR A 303 -16.95 -14.62 -18.61
CA THR A 303 -16.75 -15.51 -17.46
C THR A 303 -16.53 -16.94 -17.90
N ARG A 304 -17.29 -17.44 -18.89
CA ARG A 304 -17.09 -18.76 -19.52
C ARG A 304 -15.66 -18.89 -20.04
N LYS A 305 -15.14 -17.84 -20.69
CA LYS A 305 -13.78 -17.84 -21.22
C LYS A 305 -12.71 -17.89 -20.14
N LEU A 306 -12.86 -17.10 -19.09
CA LEU A 306 -11.95 -17.14 -17.93
C LEU A 306 -11.91 -18.52 -17.28
N ILE A 307 -13.07 -19.17 -17.14
CA ILE A 307 -13.16 -20.53 -16.60
C ILE A 307 -12.48 -21.55 -17.53
N GLN A 308 -12.67 -21.43 -18.85
CA GLN A 308 -11.96 -22.29 -19.83
C GLN A 308 -10.44 -22.12 -19.73
N ILE A 309 -9.95 -20.88 -19.63
CA ILE A 309 -8.52 -20.58 -19.46
C ILE A 309 -8.01 -21.15 -18.14
N LYS A 310 -8.76 -21.00 -17.04
CA LYS A 310 -8.41 -21.58 -15.74
C LYS A 310 -8.23 -23.10 -15.80
N LYS A 311 -9.02 -23.75 -16.64
CA LYS A 311 -8.99 -25.20 -16.88
C LYS A 311 -7.99 -25.62 -17.95
N HIS A 312 -7.25 -24.68 -18.54
CA HIS A 312 -6.30 -24.97 -19.61
C HIS A 312 -5.25 -26.01 -19.17
N PRO A 313 -4.88 -26.99 -20.03
CA PRO A 313 -3.95 -28.06 -19.67
C PRO A 313 -2.64 -27.59 -19.04
N VAL A 314 -2.07 -26.48 -19.53
CA VAL A 314 -0.85 -25.86 -18.97
C VAL A 314 -1.01 -25.47 -17.49
N ILE A 315 -2.13 -24.84 -17.10
CA ILE A 315 -2.36 -24.43 -15.70
C ILE A 315 -2.56 -25.65 -14.80
N LYS A 316 -3.21 -26.70 -15.33
CA LYS A 316 -3.48 -27.94 -14.60
C LYS A 316 -2.29 -28.92 -14.59
N ALA A 317 -1.25 -28.67 -15.39
CA ALA A 317 -0.15 -29.60 -15.56
C ALA A 317 0.67 -29.75 -14.27
N LYS A 318 1.13 -30.97 -14.00
CA LYS A 318 2.02 -31.24 -12.87
C LYS A 318 3.35 -30.50 -13.08
N GLY A 319 3.72 -29.68 -12.10
CA GLY A 319 4.94 -28.87 -12.17
C GLY A 319 4.76 -27.52 -12.86
N ALA A 320 3.53 -27.16 -13.25
CA ALA A 320 3.22 -25.81 -13.72
C ALA A 320 3.59 -24.78 -12.65
N ARG A 321 4.33 -23.74 -13.06
CA ARG A 321 4.76 -22.65 -12.19
C ARG A 321 4.20 -21.33 -12.72
N LEU A 322 3.50 -20.59 -11.86
CA LEU A 322 3.13 -19.20 -12.12
C LEU A 322 4.28 -18.28 -11.71
N THR A 323 4.61 -17.30 -12.53
CA THR A 323 5.59 -16.25 -12.22
C THR A 323 5.04 -14.89 -12.65
N LEU A 324 5.07 -13.92 -11.73
CA LEU A 324 4.73 -12.53 -11.99
C LEU A 324 6.01 -11.80 -12.40
N THR A 325 6.06 -11.30 -13.64
CA THR A 325 7.30 -10.77 -14.24
C THR A 325 7.32 -9.24 -14.30
N HIS A 326 6.17 -8.61 -14.52
CA HIS A 326 6.03 -7.16 -14.62
C HIS A 326 4.80 -6.68 -13.86
N HIS A 327 4.85 -5.45 -13.36
CA HIS A 327 3.76 -4.77 -12.68
C HIS A 327 3.34 -3.46 -13.37
N SER A 328 4.12 -3.01 -14.36
CA SER A 328 3.92 -1.79 -15.14
C SER A 328 4.52 -2.00 -16.53
N PRO A 329 3.92 -1.46 -17.61
CA PRO A 329 2.65 -0.72 -17.65
C PRO A 329 1.40 -1.58 -17.35
N CYS A 330 1.53 -2.90 -17.41
CA CYS A 330 0.47 -3.86 -17.05
C CYS A 330 1.06 -5.00 -16.22
N ILE A 331 0.20 -5.80 -15.58
CA ILE A 331 0.65 -7.03 -14.92
C ILE A 331 0.95 -8.06 -16.01
N VAL A 332 2.15 -8.65 -15.96
CA VAL A 332 2.51 -9.80 -16.81
C VAL A 332 2.71 -11.03 -15.95
N ALA A 333 1.88 -12.04 -16.17
CA ALA A 333 1.92 -13.31 -15.46
C ALA A 333 2.18 -14.46 -16.44
N VAL A 334 3.08 -15.38 -16.08
CA VAL A 334 3.48 -16.49 -16.94
C VAL A 334 3.27 -17.80 -16.20
N TRP A 335 2.42 -18.67 -16.73
CA TRP A 335 2.42 -20.09 -16.40
C TRP A 335 3.41 -20.81 -17.30
N GLU A 336 4.30 -21.61 -16.72
CA GLU A 336 5.28 -22.38 -17.48
C GLU A 336 5.38 -23.81 -16.94
N VAL A 337 5.44 -24.78 -17.85
CA VAL A 337 5.67 -26.20 -17.57
C VAL A 337 7.01 -26.60 -18.17
N THR A 338 8.08 -26.48 -17.39
CA THR A 338 9.45 -26.66 -17.89
C THR A 338 9.69 -28.02 -18.54
N SER A 339 9.04 -29.09 -18.04
CA SER A 339 9.17 -30.44 -18.60
C SER A 339 8.55 -30.59 -19.98
N ALA A 340 7.44 -29.88 -20.25
CA ALA A 340 6.74 -29.90 -21.52
C ALA A 340 7.23 -28.81 -22.49
N ARG A 341 8.05 -27.86 -22.01
CA ARG A 341 8.54 -26.70 -22.77
C ARG A 341 7.40 -25.93 -23.42
N GLU A 342 6.40 -25.60 -22.62
CA GLU A 342 5.27 -24.79 -23.04
C GLU A 342 4.74 -23.96 -21.86
N GLY A 343 3.94 -22.94 -22.18
CA GLY A 343 3.34 -22.10 -21.17
C GLY A 343 2.20 -21.23 -21.67
N LEU A 344 1.61 -20.46 -20.76
CA LEU A 344 0.66 -19.40 -21.05
C LEU A 344 1.23 -18.07 -20.52
N ILE A 345 1.05 -17.01 -21.30
CA ILE A 345 1.35 -15.64 -20.88
C ILE A 345 0.03 -14.88 -20.80
N GLY A 346 -0.18 -14.16 -19.70
CA GLY A 346 -1.28 -13.21 -19.52
C GLY A 346 -0.75 -11.80 -19.28
N LEU A 347 -1.25 -10.84 -20.06
CA LEU A 347 -1.07 -9.40 -19.83
C LEU A 347 -2.40 -8.84 -19.32
N PHE A 348 -2.39 -8.11 -18.21
CA PHE A 348 -3.60 -7.57 -17.59
C PHE A 348 -3.43 -6.07 -17.33
N ASN A 349 -4.15 -5.25 -18.09
CA ASN A 349 -4.08 -3.79 -17.99
C ASN A 349 -4.92 -3.28 -16.82
N VAL A 350 -4.47 -3.56 -15.60
CA VAL A 350 -5.19 -3.19 -14.38
C VAL A 350 -5.02 -1.71 -13.98
N ALA A 351 -4.00 -1.04 -14.51
CA ALA A 351 -3.70 0.35 -14.22
C ALA A 351 -4.65 1.30 -14.97
N GLN A 352 -5.02 0.96 -16.22
CA GLN A 352 -5.88 1.77 -17.09
C GLN A 352 -5.37 3.24 -17.21
N GLU A 353 -4.06 3.41 -17.35
CA GLU A 353 -3.45 4.73 -17.58
C GLU A 353 -3.85 5.27 -18.97
N SER A 354 -4.08 6.58 -19.08
CA SER A 354 -4.72 7.24 -20.22
C SER A 354 -3.87 7.22 -21.50
N ASN A 355 -4.36 6.53 -22.53
CA ASN A 355 -4.10 6.63 -23.98
C ASN A 355 -2.68 7.03 -24.46
N ASP A 356 -1.90 6.04 -24.91
CA ASP A 356 -1.41 5.84 -26.28
C ASP A 356 -0.45 4.62 -26.28
N GLU A 357 -0.22 3.99 -27.44
CA GLU A 357 0.47 2.70 -27.66
C GLU A 357 1.57 2.28 -26.66
N GLN A 358 1.16 1.76 -25.49
CA GLN A 358 2.08 1.18 -24.53
C GLN A 358 2.48 -0.22 -24.97
N PHE A 359 3.74 -0.56 -24.71
CA PHE A 359 4.30 -1.86 -25.02
C PHE A 359 4.95 -2.45 -23.79
N VAL A 360 4.93 -3.77 -23.69
CA VAL A 360 5.72 -4.52 -22.72
C VAL A 360 6.72 -5.38 -23.47
N GLN A 361 7.91 -5.56 -22.90
CA GLN A 361 8.94 -6.43 -23.46
C GLN A 361 9.07 -7.68 -22.59
N ILE A 362 8.91 -8.85 -23.19
CA ILE A 362 9.10 -10.14 -22.53
C ILE A 362 10.36 -10.78 -23.10
N SER A 363 11.42 -10.83 -22.28
CA SER A 363 12.70 -11.42 -22.69
C SER A 363 12.55 -12.87 -23.13
N ASN A 364 13.25 -13.23 -24.21
CA ASN A 364 13.25 -14.58 -24.81
C ASN A 364 11.92 -15.05 -25.42
N LEU A 365 10.90 -14.19 -25.51
CA LEU A 365 9.67 -14.50 -26.25
C LEU A 365 9.95 -14.48 -27.76
N PRO A 366 9.75 -15.60 -28.50
CA PRO A 366 9.99 -15.61 -29.93
C PRO A 366 9.10 -14.61 -30.66
N ALA A 367 9.68 -13.92 -31.64
CA ALA A 367 8.90 -13.08 -32.55
C ALA A 367 7.92 -13.93 -33.35
N GLY A 368 6.74 -13.38 -33.61
CA GLY A 368 5.70 -14.09 -34.32
C GLY A 368 4.31 -13.60 -33.99
N ASN A 369 3.33 -14.29 -34.57
CA ASN A 369 1.92 -14.06 -34.34
C ASN A 369 1.38 -15.17 -33.46
N TYR A 370 0.76 -14.81 -32.34
CA TYR A 370 0.16 -15.73 -31.38
C TYR A 370 -1.36 -15.55 -31.37
N GLU A 371 -2.07 -16.65 -31.16
CA GLU A 371 -3.52 -16.61 -31.00
C GLU A 371 -3.88 -16.11 -29.59
N ASN A 372 -4.70 -15.07 -29.53
CA ASN A 372 -5.25 -14.57 -28.27
C ASN A 372 -6.36 -15.53 -27.79
N LEU A 373 -6.00 -16.44 -26.89
CA LEU A 373 -6.92 -17.38 -26.26
C LEU A 373 -8.01 -16.69 -25.44
N PHE A 374 -7.90 -15.39 -25.15
CA PHE A 374 -8.92 -14.64 -24.42
C PHE A 374 -10.03 -14.09 -25.32
N VAL A 375 -9.76 -13.86 -26.61
CA VAL A 375 -10.69 -13.16 -27.51
C VAL A 375 -11.30 -14.10 -28.55
N ASP A 376 -12.59 -14.38 -28.42
CA ASP A 376 -13.44 -14.98 -29.46
C ASP A 376 -14.57 -14.02 -29.89
N LEU A 377 -15.44 -14.42 -30.84
CA LEU A 377 -16.49 -13.55 -31.41
C LEU A 377 -17.39 -12.91 -30.33
N GLY A 378 -17.70 -13.62 -29.24
CA GLY A 378 -18.60 -13.12 -28.19
C GLY A 378 -17.93 -12.18 -27.18
N VAL A 379 -16.62 -12.35 -26.95
CA VAL A 379 -15.84 -11.47 -26.05
C VAL A 379 -15.37 -10.20 -26.76
N ASN A 380 -15.15 -10.24 -28.07
CA ASN A 380 -14.51 -9.14 -28.80
C ASN A 380 -15.33 -7.83 -28.80
N GLU A 381 -16.66 -7.92 -28.89
CA GLU A 381 -17.54 -6.75 -28.81
C GLU A 381 -17.49 -6.07 -27.43
N LEU A 382 -17.24 -6.84 -26.36
CA LEU A 382 -17.15 -6.34 -24.98
C LEU A 382 -15.85 -5.56 -24.71
N LEU A 383 -14.79 -5.84 -25.48
CA LEU A 383 -13.43 -5.35 -25.25
C LEU A 383 -13.00 -4.24 -26.22
N LYS A 384 -13.90 -3.76 -27.10
CA LYS A 384 -13.63 -2.79 -28.17
C LYS A 384 -12.60 -3.28 -29.20
N ASP A 385 -12.87 -4.42 -29.82
CA ASP A 385 -12.08 -4.96 -30.96
C ASP A 385 -10.62 -5.26 -30.62
N GLU A 386 -10.39 -5.96 -29.50
CA GLU A 386 -9.06 -6.51 -29.22
C GLU A 386 -8.65 -7.50 -30.32
N SER A 387 -7.38 -7.42 -30.75
CA SER A 387 -6.90 -8.29 -31.82
C SER A 387 -6.90 -9.75 -31.38
N ARG A 388 -7.42 -10.62 -32.25
CA ARG A 388 -7.25 -12.08 -32.14
C ARG A 388 -5.83 -12.54 -32.33
N ILE A 389 -5.03 -11.74 -33.01
CA ILE A 389 -3.63 -12.03 -33.30
C ILE A 389 -2.77 -11.06 -32.50
N ILE A 390 -1.90 -11.62 -31.66
CA ILE A 390 -0.91 -10.88 -30.89
C ILE A 390 0.39 -10.94 -31.67
N SER A 391 0.82 -9.81 -32.19
CA SER A 391 2.11 -9.70 -32.88
C SER A 391 3.21 -9.34 -31.87
N VAL A 392 4.21 -10.22 -31.79
CA VAL A 392 5.43 -10.03 -31.00
C VAL A 392 6.58 -9.74 -31.98
N ASN A 393 7.32 -8.66 -31.75
CA ASN A 393 8.43 -8.30 -32.62
C ASN A 393 9.73 -9.07 -32.27
N ASN A 394 10.79 -8.84 -33.07
CA ASN A 394 12.11 -9.46 -32.91
C ASN A 394 12.79 -9.25 -31.55
N ASN A 395 12.33 -8.27 -30.76
CA ASN A 395 12.87 -7.96 -29.43
C ASN A 395 11.98 -8.48 -28.28
N GLY A 396 10.94 -9.26 -28.59
CA GLY A 396 9.97 -9.75 -27.60
C GLY A 396 9.00 -8.67 -27.10
N LYS A 397 8.85 -7.57 -27.85
CA LYS A 397 7.98 -6.44 -27.50
C LYS A 397 6.59 -6.66 -28.12
N LEU A 398 5.55 -6.46 -27.32
CA LEU A 398 4.14 -6.59 -27.69
C LEU A 398 3.30 -5.48 -27.05
N ARG A 399 2.19 -5.14 -27.69
CA ARG A 399 1.30 -4.05 -27.26
C ARG A 399 0.53 -4.44 -25.99
N VAL A 400 0.36 -3.49 -25.09
CA VAL A 400 -0.49 -3.64 -23.89
C VAL A 400 -1.97 -3.72 -24.34
N PRO A 401 -2.74 -4.71 -23.87
CA PRO A 401 -4.16 -4.86 -24.22
C PRO A 401 -5.04 -3.77 -23.56
N ILE A 402 -6.28 -3.61 -24.04
CA ILE A 402 -7.25 -2.70 -23.41
C ILE A 402 -7.65 -3.28 -22.05
N VAL A 403 -7.94 -4.58 -22.00
CA VAL A 403 -8.31 -5.28 -20.76
C VAL A 403 -7.26 -6.34 -20.42
N ALA A 404 -7.16 -7.36 -21.26
CA ALA A 404 -6.24 -8.46 -21.05
C ALA A 404 -5.98 -9.23 -22.34
N THR A 405 -4.82 -9.84 -22.46
CA THR A 405 -4.56 -10.82 -23.52
C THR A 405 -3.88 -12.04 -22.93
N ILE A 406 -4.29 -13.22 -23.37
CA ILE A 406 -3.76 -14.49 -22.87
C ILE A 406 -3.44 -15.37 -24.06
N PHE A 407 -2.24 -15.91 -24.14
CA PHE A 407 -1.83 -16.74 -25.27
C PHE A 407 -0.87 -17.85 -24.85
N HIS A 408 -0.88 -18.92 -25.64
CA HIS A 408 0.04 -20.04 -25.50
C HIS A 408 1.36 -19.76 -26.20
N TYR A 409 2.44 -20.29 -25.65
CA TYR A 409 3.73 -20.32 -26.32
C TYR A 409 4.42 -21.67 -26.12
N THR A 410 5.27 -22.02 -27.08
CA THR A 410 6.19 -23.16 -26.99
C THR A 410 7.60 -22.68 -26.71
N GLY A 411 8.29 -23.33 -25.77
CA GLY A 411 9.64 -23.01 -25.35
C GLY A 411 9.76 -22.93 -23.82
N ILE A 412 10.93 -22.47 -23.37
CA ILE A 412 11.18 -22.10 -21.98
C ILE A 412 11.52 -20.62 -22.00
N LEU A 413 10.65 -19.78 -21.45
CA LEU A 413 10.87 -18.34 -21.32
C LEU A 413 11.66 -18.03 -20.06
N LEU A 414 11.21 -18.65 -18.97
CA LEU A 414 11.74 -18.44 -17.65
C LEU A 414 12.66 -19.61 -17.38
N ARG A 415 13.96 -19.43 -17.62
CA ARG A 415 14.93 -20.46 -17.21
C ARG A 415 14.66 -20.81 -15.74
N PRO A 416 14.69 -22.11 -15.36
CA PRO A 416 14.73 -22.45 -13.95
C PRO A 416 15.80 -21.56 -13.34
N GLN A 417 15.48 -20.87 -12.26
CA GLN A 417 16.56 -20.38 -11.41
C GLN A 417 17.22 -21.65 -10.88
N THR A 418 18.16 -22.19 -11.65
CA THR A 418 19.32 -22.84 -11.08
C THR A 418 19.80 -21.85 -10.03
N PHE A 419 19.97 -22.32 -8.78
CA PHE A 419 20.32 -21.49 -7.62
C PHE A 419 21.55 -20.63 -7.93
N TYR A 420 21.35 -19.47 -8.56
CA TYR A 420 22.42 -18.65 -9.07
C TYR A 420 21.99 -17.19 -8.97
N THR A 421 22.50 -16.62 -7.88
CA THR A 421 23.36 -15.43 -7.92
C THR A 421 22.74 -14.23 -8.65
N LYS A 422 22.20 -13.32 -7.84
CA LYS A 422 22.16 -11.89 -8.13
C LYS A 422 23.47 -11.49 -8.82
N SER A 423 23.36 -10.77 -9.93
CA SER A 423 24.50 -10.17 -10.64
C SER A 423 25.22 -9.20 -9.71
N TYR A 424 26.25 -9.68 -9.03
CA TYR A 424 27.25 -8.83 -8.42
C TYR A 424 28.56 -9.15 -9.12
N ASN A 425 29.21 -8.13 -9.69
CA ASN A 425 30.64 -8.15 -9.99
C ASN A 425 31.42 -8.20 -8.66
N GLN A 426 31.25 -9.27 -7.89
CA GLN A 426 32.18 -9.66 -6.86
C GLN A 426 32.95 -10.83 -7.44
N PRO A 427 34.26 -10.70 -7.73
CA PRO A 427 35.08 -11.88 -7.92
C PRO A 427 34.87 -12.80 -6.70
N LYS A 428 34.73 -14.11 -6.92
CA LYS A 428 34.67 -15.11 -5.84
C LYS A 428 36.05 -15.19 -5.19
N ILE A 429 36.40 -14.21 -4.36
CA ILE A 429 37.62 -14.27 -3.57
C ILE A 429 37.37 -15.28 -2.45
N SER A 430 38.12 -16.37 -2.46
CA SER A 430 38.08 -17.38 -1.38
C SER A 430 38.31 -16.71 -0.02
N LEU A 431 37.55 -17.14 0.99
CA LEU A 431 37.70 -16.72 2.39
C LEU A 431 39.11 -16.89 2.97
N ASN A 432 39.86 -17.82 2.37
CA ASN A 432 41.21 -18.18 2.76
C ASN A 432 42.25 -17.64 1.78
N ALA A 433 41.88 -16.69 0.90
CA ALA A 433 42.83 -16.02 0.03
C ALA A 433 43.79 -15.17 0.88
N SER A 434 44.99 -15.70 1.13
CA SER A 434 46.11 -14.93 1.64
C SER A 434 46.92 -14.36 0.47
N TRP A 435 47.55 -13.20 0.67
CA TRP A 435 48.53 -12.69 -0.27
C TRP A 435 49.66 -13.72 -0.41
N ASN A 436 49.78 -14.33 -1.58
CA ASN A 436 50.95 -15.13 -1.91
C ASN A 436 52.10 -14.14 -2.15
N LEU A 437 53.13 -14.19 -1.30
CA LEU A 437 54.36 -13.39 -1.48
C LEU A 437 55.10 -13.74 -2.77
N ASN A 438 54.80 -14.90 -3.36
CA ASN A 438 55.23 -15.31 -4.70
C ASN A 438 54.06 -15.13 -5.68
N ALA A 439 53.68 -13.87 -5.96
CA ALA A 439 52.69 -13.59 -6.98
C ALA A 439 53.11 -14.23 -8.31
N THR A 440 52.28 -15.12 -8.84
CA THR A 440 52.54 -15.77 -10.13
C THR A 440 52.07 -14.86 -11.25
N THR A 441 53.01 -14.35 -12.07
CA THR A 441 52.67 -13.72 -13.34
C THR A 441 52.11 -14.78 -14.28
N PHE A 442 50.78 -14.85 -14.41
CA PHE A 442 50.12 -15.81 -15.30
C PHE A 442 50.03 -15.32 -16.75
N ALA A 443 50.18 -14.00 -16.97
CA ALA A 443 50.34 -13.37 -18.27
C ALA A 443 51.33 -12.20 -18.15
N ASN A 444 52.33 -12.15 -19.04
CA ASN A 444 53.37 -11.12 -19.09
C ASN A 444 53.23 -10.26 -20.38
N GLU A 445 54.16 -9.32 -20.60
CA GLU A 445 54.18 -8.47 -21.80
C GLU A 445 54.12 -9.27 -23.12
N ASP A 446 54.71 -10.46 -23.15
CA ASP A 446 54.69 -11.34 -24.34
C ASP A 446 53.30 -11.95 -24.61
N LEU A 447 52.42 -12.00 -23.59
CA LEU A 447 51.10 -12.64 -23.65
C LEU A 447 49.93 -11.66 -23.74
N VAL A 448 50.00 -10.50 -23.08
CA VAL A 448 48.93 -9.47 -23.03
C VAL A 448 49.32 -8.13 -23.67
N GLY A 449 50.53 -8.03 -24.24
CA GLY A 449 51.08 -6.79 -24.77
C GLY A 449 51.56 -5.82 -23.67
N ARG A 450 52.07 -4.65 -24.07
CA ARG A 450 52.42 -3.58 -23.12
C ARG A 450 51.15 -2.80 -22.74
N GLN A 451 50.98 -2.51 -21.44
CA GLN A 451 49.90 -1.69 -20.86
C GLN A 451 48.49 -2.33 -20.86
N PRO A 452 48.27 -3.48 -20.19
CA PRO A 452 46.93 -3.98 -19.93
C PRO A 452 46.18 -3.03 -18.98
N VAL A 453 45.01 -2.54 -19.39
CA VAL A 453 44.26 -1.46 -18.69
C VAL A 453 42.88 -1.87 -18.21
N GLY A 454 42.22 -2.84 -18.86
CA GLY A 454 40.90 -3.34 -18.50
C GLY A 454 40.90 -4.85 -18.26
N ILE A 455 40.43 -5.28 -17.09
CA ILE A 455 40.26 -6.69 -16.74
C ILE A 455 38.84 -6.94 -16.20
N HIS A 456 38.24 -8.05 -16.60
CA HIS A 456 36.98 -8.53 -16.03
C HIS A 456 37.10 -10.03 -15.75
N ILE A 457 36.57 -10.45 -14.61
CA ILE A 457 36.50 -11.86 -14.22
C ILE A 457 35.02 -12.23 -14.15
N ASN A 458 34.61 -13.18 -14.98
CA ASN A 458 33.22 -13.63 -15.04
C ASN A 458 32.95 -14.68 -13.94
N THR A 459 31.68 -15.00 -13.72
CA THR A 459 31.19 -15.86 -12.64
C THR A 459 31.64 -17.33 -12.71
N ASP A 460 32.13 -17.76 -13.87
CA ASP A 460 32.75 -19.05 -14.17
C ASP A 460 34.28 -19.04 -14.00
N ASP A 461 34.85 -17.94 -13.46
CA ASP A 461 36.27 -17.63 -13.31
C ASP A 461 37.03 -17.45 -14.62
N SER A 462 36.32 -17.22 -15.73
CA SER A 462 36.95 -16.83 -17.00
C SER A 462 37.44 -15.38 -16.93
N ILE A 463 38.66 -15.13 -17.39
CA ILE A 463 39.33 -13.81 -17.35
C ILE A 463 39.30 -13.19 -18.75
N TYR A 464 38.85 -11.94 -18.82
CA TYR A 464 38.80 -11.13 -20.02
C TYR A 464 39.72 -9.93 -19.85
N VAL A 465 40.61 -9.71 -20.81
CA VAL A 465 41.56 -8.58 -20.78
C VAL A 465 41.45 -7.81 -22.09
N ALA A 466 41.36 -6.48 -21.98
CA ALA A 466 41.50 -5.57 -23.10
C ALA A 466 42.99 -5.38 -23.39
N ASP A 467 43.46 -5.93 -24.51
CA ASP A 467 44.79 -5.67 -25.03
C ASP A 467 44.76 -4.34 -25.78
N HIS A 468 45.20 -3.29 -25.07
CA HIS A 468 45.19 -1.93 -25.57
C HIS A 468 46.03 -1.79 -26.86
N GLN A 469 47.23 -2.37 -26.94
CA GLN A 469 48.10 -2.10 -28.10
C GLN A 469 47.72 -2.89 -29.34
N ASN A 470 47.24 -4.11 -29.17
CA ASN A 470 46.96 -4.99 -30.30
C ASN A 470 45.48 -4.97 -30.74
N GLY A 471 44.58 -4.36 -29.96
CA GLY A 471 43.17 -4.25 -30.33
C GLY A 471 42.40 -5.58 -30.20
N TYR A 472 42.75 -6.40 -29.20
CA TYR A 472 42.08 -7.68 -28.95
C TYR A 472 41.38 -7.68 -27.59
N ILE A 473 40.35 -8.51 -27.46
CA ILE A 473 39.92 -9.02 -26.16
C ILE A 473 40.47 -10.44 -26.03
N LEU A 474 41.37 -10.62 -25.07
CA LEU A 474 41.98 -11.91 -24.75
C LEU A 474 41.14 -12.60 -23.67
N VAL A 475 40.80 -13.87 -23.88
CA VAL A 475 39.92 -14.64 -22.98
C VAL A 475 40.60 -15.92 -22.52
N TRP A 476 40.74 -16.06 -21.20
CA TRP A 476 41.19 -17.29 -20.54
C TRP A 476 40.01 -17.96 -19.85
N ASN A 477 39.62 -19.14 -20.33
CA ASN A 477 38.69 -19.98 -19.57
C ASN A 477 39.38 -20.50 -18.30
N ASN A 478 38.58 -20.78 -17.27
CA ASN A 478 39.04 -21.30 -15.98
C ASN A 478 39.98 -22.51 -16.14
N GLY A 479 41.16 -22.43 -15.51
CA GLY A 479 42.19 -23.47 -15.53
C GLY A 479 43.15 -23.46 -16.72
N SER A 480 43.01 -22.53 -17.68
CA SER A 480 43.92 -22.41 -18.82
C SER A 480 45.12 -21.48 -18.53
N SER A 481 46.33 -21.92 -18.89
CA SER A 481 47.56 -21.10 -18.82
C SER A 481 47.83 -20.30 -20.10
N THR A 482 47.02 -20.48 -21.14
CA THR A 482 47.12 -19.75 -22.42
C THR A 482 45.76 -19.15 -22.80
N SER A 483 45.75 -18.05 -23.57
CA SER A 483 44.49 -17.50 -24.08
C SER A 483 43.74 -18.58 -24.86
N THR A 484 42.51 -18.84 -24.44
CA THR A 484 41.64 -19.86 -25.04
C THR A 484 40.84 -19.34 -26.21
N ARG A 485 40.68 -18.00 -26.30
CA ARG A 485 39.96 -17.34 -27.38
C ARG A 485 40.43 -15.89 -27.49
N ASN A 486 40.83 -15.49 -28.69
CA ASN A 486 41.09 -14.09 -29.03
C ASN A 486 39.87 -13.57 -29.79
N ILE A 487 39.19 -12.58 -29.24
CA ILE A 487 38.10 -11.91 -29.93
C ILE A 487 38.74 -10.74 -30.68
N SER A 488 38.95 -10.95 -31.99
CA SER A 488 39.50 -9.97 -32.91
C SER A 488 38.37 -9.18 -33.57
N GLY A 489 38.45 -7.85 -33.49
CA GLY A 489 37.65 -6.93 -34.30
C GLY A 489 38.44 -5.66 -34.59
N ASN A 490 37.84 -4.69 -35.28
CA ASN A 490 38.43 -3.35 -35.50
C ASN A 490 38.43 -2.53 -34.19
N LEU A 491 38.99 -3.08 -33.10
CA LEU A 491 39.23 -2.36 -31.87
C LEU A 491 40.55 -1.59 -32.01
N ILE A 492 40.52 -0.30 -31.69
CA ILE A 492 41.70 0.55 -31.66
C ILE A 492 41.89 0.96 -30.21
N ASN A 493 42.98 0.57 -29.56
CA ASN A 493 43.33 1.05 -28.21
C ASN A 493 42.21 0.92 -27.16
N PRO A 494 41.64 -0.27 -26.90
CA PRO A 494 40.57 -0.45 -25.90
C PRO A 494 41.07 -0.17 -24.47
N TRP A 495 40.42 0.75 -23.76
CA TRP A 495 40.78 1.10 -22.36
C TRP A 495 40.04 0.31 -21.29
N SER A 496 38.80 -0.09 -21.57
CA SER A 496 37.94 -0.74 -20.60
C SER A 496 37.01 -1.74 -21.27
N LEU A 497 36.59 -2.75 -20.49
CA LEU A 497 35.61 -3.73 -20.93
C LEU A 497 34.71 -4.14 -19.78
N PHE A 498 33.52 -4.62 -20.12
CA PHE A 498 32.56 -5.20 -19.19
C PHE A 498 31.88 -6.40 -19.84
N VAL A 499 31.85 -7.53 -19.14
CA VAL A 499 31.14 -8.73 -19.60
C VAL A 499 29.87 -8.90 -18.80
N MET A 500 28.74 -9.02 -19.49
CA MET A 500 27.44 -9.29 -18.87
C MET A 500 27.29 -10.78 -18.55
N ILE A 501 26.39 -11.11 -17.61
CA ILE A 501 26.12 -12.52 -17.23
C ILE A 501 25.56 -13.37 -18.37
N ASN A 502 24.94 -12.74 -19.38
CA ASN A 502 24.49 -13.41 -20.60
C ASN A 502 25.65 -13.70 -21.58
N GLY A 503 26.88 -13.25 -21.27
CA GLY A 503 28.08 -13.40 -22.06
C GLY A 503 28.33 -12.29 -23.08
N ASP A 504 27.47 -11.27 -23.17
CA ASP A 504 27.70 -10.12 -24.03
C ASP A 504 28.87 -9.28 -23.51
N ILE A 505 29.72 -8.79 -24.41
CA ILE A 505 30.91 -8.01 -24.06
C ILE A 505 30.75 -6.59 -24.56
N TYR A 506 30.87 -5.63 -23.66
CA TYR A 506 30.95 -4.21 -23.98
C TYR A 506 32.40 -3.78 -23.85
N VAL A 507 32.95 -3.18 -24.88
CA VAL A 507 34.37 -2.80 -24.92
C VAL A 507 34.52 -1.41 -25.50
N ASP A 508 35.38 -0.61 -24.88
CA ASP A 508 35.84 0.65 -25.45
C ASP A 508 36.53 0.40 -26.80
N ASN A 509 36.23 1.21 -27.82
CA ASN A 509 36.91 1.17 -29.11
C ASN A 509 37.76 2.45 -29.33
N GLY A 510 38.37 2.95 -28.26
CA GLY A 510 39.43 3.96 -28.23
C GLY A 510 39.19 5.32 -28.89
N HIS A 511 40.18 6.21 -28.68
CA HIS A 511 40.12 7.65 -28.99
C HIS A 511 39.91 7.99 -30.47
N SER A 512 40.25 7.08 -31.38
CA SER A 512 40.12 7.29 -32.83
C SER A 512 38.74 6.92 -33.37
N ASN A 513 38.07 5.90 -32.81
CA ASN A 513 36.71 5.53 -33.20
C ASN A 513 35.62 6.12 -32.30
N ASN A 514 35.98 6.67 -31.13
CA ASN A 514 35.10 7.47 -30.27
C ASN A 514 33.77 6.75 -29.95
N ARG A 515 33.84 5.46 -29.58
CA ARG A 515 32.65 4.66 -29.30
C ARG A 515 32.92 3.44 -28.42
N VAL A 516 31.85 2.89 -27.87
CA VAL A 516 31.80 1.57 -27.22
C VAL A 516 31.11 0.59 -28.17
N ASP A 517 31.72 -0.57 -28.39
CA ASP A 517 31.17 -1.65 -29.20
C ASP A 517 30.63 -2.77 -28.31
N LYS A 518 29.50 -3.37 -28.71
CA LYS A 518 28.90 -4.55 -28.09
C LYS A 518 29.15 -5.78 -28.97
N TRP A 519 29.62 -6.85 -28.34
CA TRP A 519 29.75 -8.18 -28.94
C TRP A 519 28.72 -9.11 -28.32
N MET A 520 27.88 -9.73 -29.16
CA MET A 520 26.89 -10.69 -28.69
C MET A 520 27.52 -12.07 -28.45
N PHE A 521 27.15 -12.71 -27.34
CA PHE A 521 27.65 -14.04 -26.99
C PHE A 521 27.39 -15.04 -28.14
N ASN A 522 28.42 -15.81 -28.53
CA ASN A 522 28.47 -16.75 -29.68
C ASN A 522 28.45 -16.16 -31.09
N THR A 523 28.64 -14.86 -31.26
CA THR A 523 28.88 -14.25 -32.58
C THR A 523 30.28 -13.68 -32.67
N THR A 524 30.79 -13.48 -33.90
CA THR A 524 32.00 -12.70 -34.19
C THR A 524 31.66 -11.26 -34.62
N ASN A 525 30.39 -10.87 -34.53
CA ASN A 525 29.93 -9.57 -34.97
C ASN A 525 29.91 -8.61 -33.79
N SER A 526 30.41 -7.40 -34.03
CA SER A 526 30.28 -6.28 -33.11
C SER A 526 29.37 -5.21 -33.70
N GLU A 527 28.63 -4.51 -32.83
CA GLU A 527 27.88 -3.32 -33.21
C GLU A 527 28.25 -2.13 -32.31
N PRO A 528 28.34 -0.91 -32.84
CA PRO A 528 28.58 0.29 -32.03
C PRO A 528 27.33 0.63 -31.22
N VAL A 529 27.44 0.69 -29.89
CA VAL A 529 26.28 0.91 -29.00
C VAL A 529 26.22 2.30 -28.39
N MET A 530 27.37 2.95 -28.17
CA MET A 530 27.43 4.31 -27.60
C MET A 530 28.56 5.09 -28.28
N THR A 531 28.28 6.30 -28.76
CA THR A 531 29.31 7.25 -29.18
C THR A 531 29.87 7.95 -27.94
N VAL A 532 31.19 8.06 -27.81
CA VAL A 532 31.86 8.74 -26.70
C VAL A 532 32.89 9.72 -27.22
N HIS A 533 32.96 10.90 -26.63
CA HIS A 533 34.01 11.87 -26.96
C HIS A 533 35.29 11.49 -26.21
N GLY A 534 36.25 10.90 -26.93
CA GLY A 534 37.48 10.33 -26.38
C GLY A 534 37.35 8.83 -26.07
N SER A 535 38.21 8.34 -25.17
CA SER A 535 38.18 6.92 -24.75
C SER A 535 37.30 6.73 -23.52
N CYS A 536 36.61 5.60 -23.45
CA CYS A 536 35.92 5.14 -22.26
C CYS A 536 36.91 4.52 -21.27
N THR A 537 37.34 5.30 -20.27
CA THR A 537 38.36 4.87 -19.30
C THR A 537 37.82 3.97 -18.19
N GLY A 538 36.50 3.93 -18.02
CA GLY A 538 35.79 3.05 -17.12
C GLY A 538 34.39 2.80 -17.64
N LEU A 539 33.99 1.54 -17.64
CA LEU A 539 32.78 1.08 -18.29
C LEU A 539 32.01 0.19 -17.33
N PHE A 540 30.72 0.48 -17.19
CA PHE A 540 29.82 -0.27 -16.31
C PHE A 540 28.45 -0.43 -16.97
N VAL A 541 27.89 -1.63 -16.90
CA VAL A 541 26.54 -1.91 -17.42
C VAL A 541 25.62 -2.26 -16.25
N ASP A 542 24.60 -1.45 -16.04
CA ASP A 542 23.50 -1.75 -15.13
C ASP A 542 22.43 -2.56 -15.88
N ASN A 543 22.40 -3.86 -15.60
CA ASN A 543 21.45 -4.79 -16.22
C ASN A 543 20.01 -4.59 -15.71
N VAL A 544 19.79 -4.00 -14.53
CA VAL A 544 18.43 -3.79 -13.98
C VAL A 544 17.72 -2.69 -14.74
N ASN A 545 18.43 -1.60 -15.03
CA ASN A 545 17.89 -0.43 -15.74
C ASN A 545 18.30 -0.39 -17.22
N ASN A 546 18.94 -1.46 -17.72
CA ASN A 546 19.49 -1.57 -19.07
C ASN A 546 20.28 -0.33 -19.52
N THR A 547 21.17 0.16 -18.65
CA THR A 547 21.89 1.42 -18.82
C THR A 547 23.39 1.17 -18.85
N LEU A 548 24.07 1.70 -19.88
CA LEU A 548 25.53 1.69 -20.04
C LEU A 548 26.09 3.01 -19.51
N TYR A 549 27.10 2.95 -18.66
CA TYR A 549 27.82 4.10 -18.13
C TYR A 549 29.25 4.09 -18.65
N CYS A 550 29.76 5.29 -18.94
CA CYS A 550 31.11 5.49 -19.40
C CYS A 550 31.73 6.75 -18.79
N SER A 551 32.91 6.61 -18.18
CA SER A 551 33.73 7.77 -17.80
C SER A 551 34.69 8.14 -18.93
N SER A 552 34.84 9.44 -19.18
CA SER A 552 35.84 9.97 -20.09
C SER A 552 36.86 10.80 -19.32
N ALA A 553 38.06 10.26 -19.18
CA ALA A 553 39.14 10.94 -18.46
C ALA A 553 39.55 12.25 -19.15
N SER A 554 39.55 12.30 -20.49
CA SER A 554 39.89 13.50 -21.27
C SER A 554 38.82 14.59 -21.23
N GLN A 555 37.55 14.19 -21.01
CA GLN A 555 36.43 15.13 -20.97
C GLN A 555 36.00 15.45 -19.54
N HIS A 556 36.69 14.93 -18.51
CA HIS A 556 36.39 15.25 -17.10
C HIS A 556 34.92 15.01 -16.71
N HIS A 557 34.29 13.95 -17.25
CA HIS A 557 32.89 13.66 -16.99
C HIS A 557 32.52 12.16 -17.08
N VAL A 558 31.30 11.83 -16.69
CA VAL A 558 30.66 10.52 -16.87
C VAL A 558 29.34 10.71 -17.61
N VAL A 559 29.12 9.88 -18.62
CA VAL A 559 27.89 9.83 -19.40
C VAL A 559 27.18 8.49 -19.21
N LYS A 560 25.86 8.49 -19.37
CA LYS A 560 25.05 7.27 -19.44
C LYS A 560 24.35 7.16 -20.80
N LEU A 561 24.05 5.94 -21.23
CA LEU A 561 23.15 5.65 -22.34
C LEU A 561 22.19 4.55 -21.91
N GLU A 562 20.90 4.82 -22.08
CA GLU A 562 19.88 3.79 -21.95
C GLU A 562 19.91 2.93 -23.22
N LEU A 563 20.23 1.65 -23.09
CA LEU A 563 20.46 0.75 -24.23
C LEU A 563 19.19 0.49 -25.05
N ASN A 564 18.01 0.86 -24.52
CA ASN A 564 16.72 0.79 -25.19
C ASN A 564 16.35 2.09 -25.96
N ASN A 565 17.14 3.15 -25.86
CA ASN A 565 16.82 4.44 -26.47
C ASN A 565 17.22 4.47 -27.96
N GLU A 566 16.23 4.63 -28.85
CA GLU A 566 16.41 4.62 -30.32
C GLU A 566 17.33 5.74 -30.82
N ASN A 567 17.41 6.86 -30.11
CA ASN A 567 18.23 7.99 -30.52
C ASN A 567 19.73 7.82 -30.19
N ARG A 568 20.10 6.82 -29.37
CA ARG A 568 21.49 6.51 -28.94
C ARG A 568 22.33 7.71 -28.48
N VAL A 569 21.70 8.75 -27.90
CA VAL A 569 22.38 9.96 -27.42
C VAL A 569 22.82 9.77 -25.95
N PRO A 570 24.12 9.84 -25.63
CA PRO A 570 24.59 9.79 -24.24
C PRO A 570 24.16 11.04 -23.46
N ILE A 571 23.81 10.85 -22.19
CA ILE A 571 23.39 11.89 -21.26
C ILE A 571 24.48 12.09 -20.20
N LEU A 572 24.89 13.33 -19.96
CA LEU A 572 25.81 13.69 -18.88
C LEU A 572 25.18 13.40 -17.51
N VAL A 573 25.91 12.68 -16.65
CA VAL A 573 25.42 12.30 -15.30
C VAL A 573 26.33 12.72 -14.15
N ALA A 574 27.60 13.01 -14.41
CA ALA A 574 28.53 13.57 -13.44
C ALA A 574 29.67 14.32 -14.12
N GLY A 575 30.18 15.38 -13.47
CA GLY A 575 31.23 16.25 -14.01
C GLY A 575 30.70 17.31 -14.99
N THR A 576 31.24 18.52 -14.96
CA THR A 576 30.83 19.65 -15.83
C THR A 576 31.58 19.72 -17.15
N GLY A 577 32.51 18.79 -17.42
CA GLY A 577 33.42 18.87 -18.56
C GLY A 577 34.71 19.63 -18.28
N CYS A 578 34.83 20.23 -17.09
CA CYS A 578 36.01 20.98 -16.65
C CYS A 578 36.73 20.26 -15.49
N PRO A 579 38.07 20.20 -15.52
CA PRO A 579 38.84 19.68 -14.39
C PRO A 579 38.64 20.58 -13.16
N GLY A 580 38.31 19.98 -12.02
CA GLY A 580 38.19 20.74 -10.78
C GLY A 580 37.86 19.87 -9.56
N PRO A 581 38.19 20.31 -8.34
CA PRO A 581 37.97 19.58 -7.10
C PRO A 581 36.61 19.86 -6.43
N VAL A 582 35.75 20.70 -7.04
CA VAL A 582 34.47 21.13 -6.45
C VAL A 582 33.43 19.99 -6.62
N ILE A 583 32.29 20.08 -5.92
CA ILE A 583 31.32 18.99 -5.80
C ILE A 583 30.69 18.54 -7.13
N ASP A 584 30.67 19.39 -8.14
CA ASP A 584 30.07 19.14 -9.46
C ASP A 584 31.11 18.96 -10.58
N THR A 585 32.40 19.15 -10.28
CA THR A 585 33.53 18.95 -11.21
C THR A 585 34.23 17.61 -10.96
N LEU A 586 34.84 17.04 -12.01
CA LEU A 586 35.69 15.85 -11.93
C LEU A 586 37.04 16.17 -12.57
N ASP A 587 38.11 15.49 -12.20
CA ASP A 587 39.42 15.59 -12.85
C ASP A 587 40.00 14.20 -13.17
N ARG A 588 39.95 13.84 -14.46
CA ARG A 588 40.35 12.54 -15.03
C ARG A 588 39.66 11.34 -14.36
N PRO A 589 38.33 11.22 -14.48
CA PRO A 589 37.61 10.05 -13.95
C PRO A 589 38.00 8.77 -14.69
N HIS A 590 38.37 7.72 -13.93
CA HIS A 590 38.76 6.41 -14.48
C HIS A 590 37.79 5.30 -14.05
N GLY A 591 37.87 4.80 -12.82
CA GLY A 591 36.98 3.73 -12.35
C GLY A 591 35.57 4.24 -12.06
N ILE A 592 34.54 3.50 -12.49
CA ILE A 592 33.14 3.80 -12.16
C ILE A 592 32.38 2.56 -11.70
N PHE A 593 31.42 2.75 -10.81
CA PHE A 593 30.52 1.71 -10.32
C PHE A 593 29.15 2.31 -9.96
N VAL A 594 28.05 1.61 -10.25
CA VAL A 594 26.70 2.03 -9.84
C VAL A 594 26.12 1.01 -8.88
N ASP A 595 25.63 1.46 -7.72
CA ASP A 595 25.00 0.58 -6.73
C ASP A 595 23.48 0.42 -6.93
N THR A 596 22.87 -0.47 -6.15
CA THR A 596 21.45 -0.80 -6.23
C THR A 596 20.52 0.34 -5.78
N ASN A 597 21.04 1.39 -5.17
CA ASN A 597 20.28 2.58 -4.76
C ASN A 597 20.43 3.74 -5.76
N LEU A 598 20.98 3.47 -6.96
CA LEU A 598 21.28 4.44 -8.01
C LEU A 598 22.31 5.51 -7.59
N TYR A 599 23.28 5.13 -6.76
CA TYR A 599 24.48 5.95 -6.57
C TYR A 599 25.57 5.54 -7.56
N LEU A 600 26.07 6.52 -8.31
CA LEU A 600 27.27 6.42 -9.12
C LEU A 600 28.49 6.76 -8.26
N TYR A 601 29.47 5.86 -8.20
CA TYR A 601 30.77 6.07 -7.58
C TYR A 601 31.81 6.28 -8.68
N VAL A 602 32.56 7.37 -8.60
CA VAL A 602 33.56 7.76 -9.59
C VAL A 602 34.91 7.88 -8.91
N ALA A 603 35.91 7.15 -9.40
CA ALA A 603 37.30 7.34 -9.04
C ALA A 603 37.84 8.58 -9.78
N ASP A 604 37.85 9.69 -9.05
CA ASP A 604 38.23 11.02 -9.51
C ASP A 604 39.74 11.20 -9.28
N THR A 605 40.50 10.67 -10.23
CA THR A 605 41.92 10.28 -10.06
C THR A 605 42.81 11.45 -9.63
N ASN A 606 42.74 12.57 -10.34
CA ASN A 606 43.64 13.71 -10.05
C ASN A 606 43.22 14.48 -8.80
N ASN A 607 41.94 14.41 -8.42
CA ASN A 607 41.45 14.97 -7.18
C ASN A 607 41.68 14.04 -5.96
N ASN A 608 42.28 12.86 -6.17
CA ASN A 608 42.57 11.87 -5.13
C ASN A 608 41.33 11.48 -4.29
N ARG A 609 40.16 11.34 -4.92
CA ARG A 609 38.90 11.03 -4.20
C ARG A 609 38.02 10.00 -4.94
N ILE A 610 37.10 9.39 -4.19
CA ILE A 610 35.95 8.69 -4.75
C ILE A 610 34.72 9.58 -4.54
N GLN A 611 34.08 10.01 -5.63
CA GLN A 611 32.90 10.85 -5.56
C GLN A 611 31.63 10.00 -5.73
N ARG A 612 30.67 10.15 -4.81
CA ARG A 612 29.36 9.48 -4.86
C ARG A 612 28.29 10.46 -5.31
N VAL A 613 27.64 10.17 -6.44
CA VAL A 613 26.59 11.01 -7.07
C VAL A 613 25.27 10.25 -7.06
N ARG A 614 24.20 10.87 -6.56
CA ARG A 614 22.85 10.28 -6.63
C ARG A 614 22.25 10.56 -8.00
N LEU A 615 21.84 9.52 -8.72
CA LEU A 615 21.17 9.68 -10.01
C LEU A 615 19.69 10.02 -9.78
N VAL A 616 19.16 11.02 -10.50
CA VAL A 616 17.76 11.52 -10.39
C VAL A 616 17.13 11.58 -11.78
N HIS A 617 15.81 11.38 -11.90
CA HIS A 617 15.09 11.36 -13.19
C HIS A 617 15.12 12.73 -13.93
N PRO A 618 15.02 12.75 -15.28
CA PRO A 618 15.38 13.91 -16.11
C PRO A 618 14.47 15.15 -15.97
N GLU A 619 13.28 15.04 -15.39
CA GLU A 619 12.33 16.16 -15.31
C GLU A 619 12.76 17.29 -14.35
N LYS A 620 13.86 17.09 -13.60
CA LYS A 620 14.52 18.13 -12.80
C LYS A 620 16.03 18.08 -12.98
N SER A 621 16.52 18.28 -14.21
CA SER A 621 17.93 18.64 -14.39
C SER A 621 18.16 20.05 -13.84
N PHE A 622 18.83 20.17 -12.70
CA PHE A 622 19.49 21.42 -12.33
C PHE A 622 20.41 21.83 -13.48
N GLY A 623 20.32 23.09 -13.92
CA GLY A 623 21.15 23.60 -15.01
C GLY A 623 22.62 23.54 -14.64
N MET A 624 23.30 22.45 -15.01
CA MET A 624 24.76 22.37 -14.99
C MET A 624 25.27 23.27 -16.12
N GLN A 625 25.90 24.38 -15.74
CA GLN A 625 26.51 25.30 -16.70
C GLN A 625 27.81 24.67 -17.21
N LEU A 626 27.80 24.21 -18.46
CA LEU A 626 28.99 23.69 -19.14
C LEU A 626 29.97 24.85 -19.38
N CYS A 627 31.27 24.59 -19.22
CA CYS A 627 32.30 25.57 -19.55
C CYS A 627 32.29 25.95 -21.04
N GLU A 628 32.47 27.24 -21.35
CA GLU A 628 32.58 27.72 -22.73
C GLU A 628 33.74 27.05 -23.47
N GLY A 629 33.44 26.30 -24.53
CA GLY A 629 34.45 25.69 -25.42
C GLY A 629 34.07 24.34 -26.04
N HIS A 630 33.14 23.60 -25.45
CA HIS A 630 32.75 22.27 -25.93
C HIS A 630 31.34 22.30 -26.53
N ARG A 631 31.25 22.47 -27.86
CA ARG A 631 29.97 22.45 -28.60
C ARG A 631 29.51 20.99 -28.80
N VAL A 632 28.39 20.61 -28.21
CA VAL A 632 27.52 19.55 -28.75
C VAL A 632 26.58 20.23 -29.77
N PRO A 633 26.26 19.64 -30.94
CA PRO A 633 25.45 20.30 -31.96
C PRO A 633 24.06 20.69 -31.43
N PRO A 634 23.50 21.84 -31.83
CA PRO A 634 22.26 22.36 -31.26
C PRO A 634 21.04 21.55 -31.68
N LEU A 635 20.19 21.24 -30.69
CA LEU A 635 18.78 20.90 -30.87
C LEU A 635 18.12 21.96 -31.76
N LEU A 636 17.40 21.51 -32.80
CA LEU A 636 16.54 22.34 -33.63
C LEU A 636 15.60 23.18 -32.74
N ARG A 637 15.84 24.49 -32.67
CA ARG A 637 14.86 25.46 -32.16
C ARG A 637 13.91 25.84 -33.28
N LEU A 638 12.63 25.52 -33.13
CA LEU A 638 11.56 26.13 -33.92
C LEU A 638 11.47 27.64 -33.57
N PRO A 639 11.24 28.53 -34.55
CA PRO A 639 11.35 29.98 -34.34
C PRO A 639 10.12 30.56 -33.64
N ALA A 640 10.36 31.37 -32.59
CA ALA A 640 9.37 32.30 -32.05
C ALA A 640 9.24 33.54 -32.97
N PRO A 641 8.04 34.09 -33.22
CA PRO A 641 7.89 35.25 -34.08
C PRO A 641 8.40 36.53 -33.40
N SER A 642 9.16 37.31 -34.17
CA SER A 642 9.73 38.60 -33.81
C SER A 642 8.67 39.71 -33.67
N LEU A 643 8.63 40.38 -32.53
CA LEU A 643 7.93 41.66 -32.35
C LEU A 643 8.88 42.82 -32.73
N ARG A 644 8.54 43.60 -33.76
CA ARG A 644 9.10 44.95 -34.00
C ARG A 644 8.01 46.00 -33.72
N LEU A 645 8.36 46.97 -32.88
CA LEU A 645 7.59 48.17 -32.54
C LEU A 645 7.64 49.22 -33.68
N LEU A 646 6.55 50.00 -33.83
CA LEU A 646 6.48 51.45 -34.16
C LEU A 646 5.00 51.96 -34.02
N PRO A 647 4.70 53.28 -33.88
CA PRO A 647 3.67 53.87 -32.97
C PRO A 647 2.54 54.68 -33.71
N PRO A 648 1.86 55.71 -33.13
CA PRO A 648 0.55 55.68 -32.45
C PRO A 648 -0.64 56.46 -33.14
N THR A 649 -1.85 56.32 -32.56
CA THR A 649 -3.12 57.14 -32.67
C THR A 649 -4.18 56.80 -33.75
N PRO A 650 -5.46 57.26 -33.68
CA PRO A 650 -6.45 57.24 -32.57
C PRO A 650 -7.90 56.78 -32.98
N SER A 651 -8.74 56.51 -31.95
CA SER A 651 -10.23 56.60 -31.87
C SER A 651 -11.17 56.32 -33.06
N LEU A 652 -12.17 55.43 -32.86
CA LEU A 652 -13.63 55.70 -32.95
C LEU A 652 -14.46 54.40 -32.75
N ALA A 653 -15.52 54.50 -31.95
CA ALA A 653 -16.51 53.47 -31.61
C ALA A 653 -17.67 53.41 -32.66
N PRO A 654 -18.87 52.83 -32.36
CA PRO A 654 -19.26 51.45 -32.08
C PRO A 654 -20.36 50.94 -33.08
N VAL A 655 -20.86 49.69 -32.91
CA VAL A 655 -22.30 49.30 -32.87
C VAL A 655 -22.54 47.83 -33.28
N ARG A 656 -22.98 47.07 -32.26
CA ARG A 656 -24.02 46.01 -32.16
C ARG A 656 -24.39 45.13 -33.36
N TYR A 657 -24.45 43.82 -33.09
CA TYR A 657 -25.69 43.03 -33.20
C TYR A 657 -25.84 42.08 -32.00
N THR A 658 -27.10 41.78 -31.68
CA THR A 658 -27.67 41.37 -30.39
C THR A 658 -27.93 39.87 -30.23
N ASN A 659 -27.96 39.43 -28.96
CA ASN A 659 -28.53 38.21 -28.37
C ASN A 659 -29.59 37.42 -29.16
N LYS A 660 -29.43 36.09 -29.22
CA LYS A 660 -30.49 35.06 -29.08
C LYS A 660 -29.91 33.64 -29.00
N LEU A 661 -29.67 33.13 -27.78
CA LEU A 661 -30.06 31.79 -27.29
C LEU A 661 -29.45 31.52 -25.89
N VAL A 662 -29.85 32.33 -24.90
CA VAL A 662 -29.77 31.98 -23.48
C VAL A 662 -31.18 32.20 -22.95
N LEU A 663 -32.03 31.16 -22.98
CA LEU A 663 -33.32 31.02 -22.28
C LEU A 663 -34.11 29.84 -22.90
N ALA A 664 -33.67 28.60 -22.68
CA ALA A 664 -34.49 27.42 -22.96
C ALA A 664 -34.16 26.13 -22.17
N MET A 665 -33.22 26.13 -21.21
CA MET A 665 -32.97 24.95 -20.35
C MET A 665 -32.73 25.33 -18.88
N HIS A 666 -33.58 26.20 -18.34
CA HIS A 666 -33.55 26.57 -16.91
C HIS A 666 -34.88 26.46 -16.16
N ARG A 667 -35.87 25.75 -16.73
CA ARG A 667 -37.11 25.39 -16.02
C ARG A 667 -37.61 24.02 -16.47
N LEU A 668 -37.13 22.95 -15.83
CA LEU A 668 -37.87 21.75 -15.43
C LEU A 668 -36.89 20.70 -14.88
N ASN A 669 -37.26 20.09 -13.74
CA ASN A 669 -36.60 19.01 -12.99
C ASN A 669 -35.56 19.34 -11.89
N ARG A 670 -35.83 20.38 -11.07
CA ARG A 670 -35.23 20.52 -9.72
C ARG A 670 -36.04 19.89 -8.56
N PHE A 671 -37.04 19.04 -8.81
CA PHE A 671 -37.92 18.55 -7.72
C PHE A 671 -38.18 17.04 -7.61
N LYS A 672 -37.44 16.17 -8.33
CA LYS A 672 -37.58 14.70 -8.15
C LYS A 672 -36.28 13.92 -7.85
N LEU A 673 -35.11 14.57 -7.87
CA LEU A 673 -33.82 13.92 -7.61
C LEU A 673 -33.26 14.10 -6.19
N ARG A 674 -33.93 14.89 -5.32
CA ARG A 674 -33.44 15.18 -3.96
C ARG A 674 -33.76 14.11 -2.90
N ARG A 675 -34.60 13.09 -3.17
CA ARG A 675 -34.92 12.03 -2.20
C ARG A 675 -34.20 10.70 -2.43
N ALA A 676 -33.62 10.46 -3.61
CA ALA A 676 -32.90 9.21 -3.91
C ALA A 676 -31.38 9.30 -3.65
N ALA A 677 -30.81 10.51 -3.69
CA ALA A 677 -29.39 10.75 -3.44
C ALA A 677 -29.01 10.81 -1.94
N GLN A 678 -29.99 10.89 -1.02
CA GLN A 678 -29.75 11.04 0.42
C GLN A 678 -29.65 9.72 1.22
N ARG A 679 -29.66 8.53 0.58
CA ARG A 679 -29.58 7.25 1.31
C ARG A 679 -28.32 6.41 1.07
N ASN A 680 -27.56 6.64 0.00
CA ASN A 680 -26.38 5.83 -0.34
C ASN A 680 -25.06 6.63 -0.39
N MET A 681 -25.01 7.75 0.33
CA MET A 681 -23.81 8.60 0.45
C MET A 681 -23.17 8.52 1.85
N LYS A 682 -23.41 7.44 2.61
CA LYS A 682 -22.76 7.18 3.90
C LYS A 682 -21.76 6.03 3.80
N MET A 683 -20.57 6.34 3.27
CA MET A 683 -19.28 5.69 3.59
C MET A 683 -18.15 6.30 2.75
N GLY A 684 -18.30 7.57 2.36
CA GLY A 684 -17.42 8.25 1.39
C GLY A 684 -16.29 9.07 1.98
N LEU A 685 -16.18 9.20 3.31
CA LEU A 685 -15.24 10.16 3.93
C LEU A 685 -14.38 9.58 5.07
N PHE A 686 -14.29 8.25 5.23
CA PHE A 686 -13.36 7.62 6.19
C PHE A 686 -11.96 7.30 5.62
N LEU A 687 -11.65 7.76 4.41
CA LEU A 687 -10.38 7.47 3.72
C LEU A 687 -9.18 8.31 4.18
N TRP A 688 -9.31 9.07 5.27
CA TRP A 688 -8.21 9.86 5.83
C TRP A 688 -8.14 9.85 7.38
N MET A 689 -8.64 8.78 8.01
CA MET A 689 -8.30 8.54 9.42
C MET A 689 -7.15 7.53 9.48
N PRO A 690 -5.94 7.92 9.92
CA PRO A 690 -4.87 6.96 10.10
C PRO A 690 -5.28 5.93 11.17
N ASN A 691 -5.18 4.63 10.86
CA ASN A 691 -5.07 3.60 11.89
C ASN A 691 -3.76 3.89 12.63
N ILE A 692 -3.82 4.58 13.77
CA ILE A 692 -2.65 4.82 14.62
C ILE A 692 -2.49 3.56 15.48
N PRO A 693 -1.44 2.73 15.26
CA PRO A 693 -1.29 1.49 16.02
C PRO A 693 -1.35 1.73 17.54
N ALA A 694 -1.86 0.78 18.32
CA ALA A 694 -1.88 0.88 19.78
C ALA A 694 -0.46 1.06 20.39
N ASN A 695 0.59 0.71 19.66
CA ASN A 695 1.99 0.93 20.03
C ASN A 695 2.64 2.14 19.32
N ALA A 696 1.91 2.93 18.54
CA ALA A 696 2.40 4.15 17.93
C ALA A 696 2.90 5.10 19.02
N ARG A 697 4.14 5.56 18.84
CA ARG A 697 4.76 6.55 19.71
C ARG A 697 5.15 7.73 18.84
N TRP A 698 4.75 8.92 19.28
CA TRP A 698 5.15 10.15 18.62
C TRP A 698 6.68 10.30 18.72
N LEU A 699 7.30 10.83 17.67
CA LEU A 699 8.74 11.07 17.63
C LEU A 699 9.14 11.94 18.83
N GLN A 700 10.23 11.57 19.52
CA GLN A 700 10.71 12.29 20.70
C GLN A 700 11.07 13.77 20.41
N ASN A 701 11.32 14.10 19.15
CA ASN A 701 11.53 15.46 18.65
C ASN A 701 10.42 15.78 17.66
N GLY A 702 9.46 16.63 18.05
CA GLY A 702 8.47 17.17 17.11
C GLY A 702 9.14 18.07 16.07
N GLU A 703 8.65 18.03 14.83
CA GLU A 703 9.04 18.98 13.79
C GLU A 703 8.06 20.15 13.77
N THR A 704 8.57 21.37 13.73
CA THR A 704 7.73 22.56 13.58
C THR A 704 7.27 22.69 12.14
N VAL A 705 6.01 22.36 11.87
CA VAL A 705 5.42 22.39 10.52
C VAL A 705 4.78 23.73 10.14
N ALA A 706 4.51 24.60 11.12
CA ALA A 706 4.02 25.95 10.93
C ALA A 706 4.59 26.87 12.03
N ALA A 707 4.84 28.14 11.70
CA ALA A 707 5.44 29.14 12.59
C ALA A 707 6.88 28.81 13.06
N GLY A 708 7.15 28.80 14.37
CA GLY A 708 8.47 28.44 14.93
C GLY A 708 9.43 29.58 15.24
N ASN A 709 9.05 30.84 14.97
CA ASN A 709 9.91 32.01 15.17
C ASN A 709 9.48 32.91 16.33
N GLY A 710 8.95 32.29 17.39
CA GLY A 710 8.42 32.98 18.57
C GLY A 710 7.00 33.52 18.39
N ARG A 711 6.47 34.07 19.48
CA ARG A 711 5.14 34.69 19.54
C ARG A 711 5.16 36.07 18.88
N GLY A 712 4.24 36.31 17.96
CA GLY A 712 4.12 37.61 17.27
C GLY A 712 3.17 37.57 16.09
N ASN A 713 3.17 38.63 15.27
CA ASN A 713 2.22 38.83 14.17
C ASN A 713 2.89 38.76 12.77
N ALA A 714 4.18 38.49 12.68
CA ALA A 714 4.86 38.27 11.41
C ALA A 714 4.30 37.05 10.67
N THR A 715 4.58 36.91 9.37
CA THR A 715 4.08 35.79 8.54
C THR A 715 4.70 34.45 8.92
N ASN A 716 5.75 34.41 9.72
CA ASN A 716 6.38 33.22 10.26
C ASN A 716 6.16 33.03 11.78
N GLN A 717 5.22 33.79 12.36
CA GLN A 717 4.88 33.80 13.79
C GLN A 717 3.38 33.62 14.00
N LEU A 718 3.01 33.12 15.19
CA LEU A 718 1.63 32.98 15.64
C LEU A 718 1.49 33.56 17.05
N TYR A 719 0.26 33.91 17.43
CA TYR A 719 -0.07 34.39 18.74
C TYR A 719 -1.36 33.71 19.25
N TYR A 720 -1.19 32.75 20.16
CA TYR A 720 -2.26 31.89 20.69
C TYR A 720 -3.04 31.21 19.55
N PRO A 721 -2.45 30.29 18.78
CA PRO A 721 -3.22 29.50 17.84
C PRO A 721 -4.17 28.56 18.59
N TYR A 722 -5.43 28.47 18.15
CA TYR A 722 -6.44 27.57 18.73
C TYR A 722 -6.74 26.43 17.76
N GLY A 723 -7.73 26.58 16.89
CA GLY A 723 -8.15 25.56 15.93
C GLY A 723 -7.26 25.43 14.70
N LEU A 724 -7.25 24.23 14.13
CA LEU A 724 -6.49 23.88 12.95
C LEU A 724 -7.28 22.89 12.08
N PHE A 725 -7.07 23.00 10.77
CA PHE A 725 -7.58 22.08 9.75
C PHE A 725 -6.44 21.66 8.83
N VAL A 726 -6.35 20.37 8.55
CA VAL A 726 -5.36 19.82 7.61
C VAL A 726 -6.10 19.35 6.35
N ALA A 727 -5.80 19.97 5.22
CA ALA A 727 -6.39 19.62 3.93
C ALA A 727 -5.72 18.38 3.30
N ASP A 728 -6.40 17.74 2.34
CA ASP A 728 -5.94 16.48 1.70
C ASP A 728 -4.57 16.59 1.03
N ASN A 729 -4.19 17.79 0.60
CA ASN A 729 -2.88 18.12 0.03
C ASN A 729 -1.79 18.41 1.09
N GLN A 730 -2.10 18.12 2.37
CA GLN A 730 -1.28 18.40 3.55
C GLN A 730 -1.03 19.89 3.82
N THR A 731 -1.86 20.78 3.28
CA THR A 731 -1.87 22.19 3.68
C THR A 731 -2.49 22.34 5.08
N VAL A 732 -1.81 23.05 5.96
CA VAL A 732 -2.28 23.37 7.32
C VAL A 732 -2.94 24.75 7.32
N ILE A 733 -4.18 24.83 7.77
CA ILE A 733 -4.92 26.07 7.96
C ILE A 733 -5.20 26.23 9.44
N LEU A 734 -4.92 27.39 10.00
CA LEU A 734 -4.98 27.59 11.45
C LEU A 734 -5.63 28.92 11.82
N ALA A 735 -6.31 28.93 12.96
CA ALA A 735 -6.88 30.12 13.58
C ALA A 735 -5.85 30.76 14.52
N ASP A 736 -5.26 31.87 14.07
CA ASP A 736 -4.29 32.66 14.83
C ASP A 736 -5.04 33.66 15.72
N ASN A 737 -5.59 33.16 16.83
CA ASN A 737 -6.59 33.84 17.66
C ASN A 737 -6.16 35.25 18.07
N GLY A 738 -4.97 35.37 18.64
CA GLY A 738 -4.43 36.62 19.16
C GLY A 738 -4.05 37.64 18.09
N ASN A 739 -3.91 37.21 16.84
CA ASN A 739 -3.66 38.09 15.68
C ASN A 739 -4.91 38.28 14.81
N HIS A 740 -6.08 37.75 15.21
CA HIS A 740 -7.36 37.98 14.54
C HIS A 740 -7.35 37.60 13.05
N ARG A 741 -6.75 36.46 12.71
CA ARG A 741 -6.56 36.03 11.31
C ARG A 741 -6.57 34.51 11.16
N ILE A 742 -6.82 34.04 9.94
CA ILE A 742 -6.61 32.66 9.51
C ILE A 742 -5.40 32.60 8.59
N VAL A 743 -4.51 31.65 8.83
CA VAL A 743 -3.25 31.51 8.07
C VAL A 743 -3.16 30.12 7.45
N GLU A 744 -2.73 30.06 6.20
CA GLU A 744 -2.44 28.86 5.42
C GLU A 744 -0.92 28.61 5.37
N TRP A 745 -0.50 27.36 5.57
CA TRP A 745 0.88 26.90 5.46
C TRP A 745 0.94 25.64 4.58
N LYS A 746 1.83 25.60 3.60
CA LYS A 746 2.19 24.35 2.93
C LYS A 746 3.38 23.73 3.64
N ILE A 747 3.43 22.40 3.72
CA ILE A 747 4.55 21.70 4.35
C ILE A 747 5.86 22.10 3.65
N GLY A 748 6.84 22.52 4.46
CA GLY A 748 8.14 23.03 4.01
C GLY A 748 8.19 24.55 3.83
N ASP A 749 7.06 25.25 3.89
CA ASP A 749 7.05 26.72 3.83
C ASP A 749 7.57 27.33 5.14
N THR A 750 8.43 28.33 5.01
CA THR A 750 8.98 29.08 6.16
C THR A 750 8.11 30.26 6.59
N LYS A 751 7.06 30.59 5.83
CA LYS A 751 6.13 31.70 6.05
C LYS A 751 4.72 31.28 5.63
N GLY A 752 3.73 31.64 6.44
CA GLY A 752 2.32 31.43 6.16
C GLY A 752 1.71 32.56 5.36
N GLN A 753 0.62 32.25 4.67
CA GLN A 753 -0.21 33.18 3.91
C GLN A 753 -1.50 33.47 4.67
N VAL A 754 -1.80 34.75 4.91
CA VAL A 754 -3.10 35.13 5.49
C VAL A 754 -4.19 34.95 4.44
N ILE A 755 -5.18 34.11 4.75
CA ILE A 755 -6.29 33.78 3.83
C ILE A 755 -7.64 34.37 4.26
N ALA A 756 -7.78 34.76 5.53
CA ALA A 756 -8.93 35.51 6.05
C ALA A 756 -8.53 36.39 7.23
N GLY A 757 -9.15 37.55 7.38
CA GLY A 757 -8.83 38.53 8.42
C GLY A 757 -7.45 39.21 8.23
N GLY A 758 -6.80 39.59 9.34
CA GLY A 758 -5.46 40.20 9.33
C GLY A 758 -5.40 41.70 9.00
N ARG A 759 -6.53 42.41 9.04
CA ARG A 759 -6.67 43.86 8.80
C ARG A 759 -7.28 44.57 10.02
N ASP A 760 -6.57 44.49 11.15
CA ASP A 760 -6.99 44.93 12.49
C ASP A 760 -8.19 44.16 13.07
N GLU A 761 -8.29 44.15 14.40
CA GLU A 761 -9.45 43.60 15.11
C GLU A 761 -10.72 44.40 14.76
N GLY A 762 -11.81 43.71 14.44
CA GLY A 762 -13.11 44.35 14.28
C GLY A 762 -14.20 43.41 13.83
N ASN A 763 -15.38 43.95 13.55
CA ASN A 763 -16.59 43.21 13.22
C ASN A 763 -17.06 43.37 11.76
N ARG A 764 -16.30 44.10 10.92
CA ARG A 764 -16.58 44.18 9.49
C ARG A 764 -16.46 42.81 8.82
N LEU A 765 -17.03 42.68 7.63
CA LEU A 765 -16.99 41.42 6.88
C LEU A 765 -15.59 41.04 6.38
N ASP A 766 -14.67 42.01 6.30
CA ASP A 766 -13.26 41.79 5.98
C ASP A 766 -12.37 41.61 7.23
N GLN A 767 -12.96 41.61 8.42
CA GLN A 767 -12.26 41.49 9.70
C GLN A 767 -12.74 40.27 10.50
N LEU A 768 -11.86 39.79 11.38
CA LEU A 768 -12.16 38.77 12.37
C LEU A 768 -11.80 39.32 13.76
N LYS A 769 -12.32 38.70 14.81
CA LYS A 769 -12.04 38.99 16.20
C LYS A 769 -11.92 37.69 16.99
N ARG A 770 -10.68 37.33 17.34
CA ARG A 770 -10.36 36.11 18.13
C ARG A 770 -10.98 34.85 17.53
N PRO A 771 -10.62 34.48 16.29
CA PRO A 771 -11.12 33.24 15.70
C PRO A 771 -10.63 32.05 16.52
N THR A 772 -11.50 31.10 16.83
CA THR A 772 -11.17 29.93 17.65
C THR A 772 -11.03 28.66 16.83
N ASP A 773 -11.76 28.52 15.73
CA ASP A 773 -11.70 27.33 14.88
C ASP A 773 -11.97 27.64 13.41
N VAL A 774 -11.52 26.72 12.54
CA VAL A 774 -11.58 26.85 11.09
C VAL A 774 -11.71 25.49 10.42
N LEU A 775 -12.53 25.40 9.36
CA LEU A 775 -12.59 24.23 8.48
C LEU A 775 -12.81 24.61 7.01
N ILE A 776 -12.55 23.68 6.09
CA ILE A 776 -12.88 23.83 4.67
C ILE A 776 -14.17 23.07 4.36
N ASP A 777 -15.15 23.78 3.80
CA ASP A 777 -16.26 23.18 3.08
C ASP A 777 -15.81 22.85 1.66
N LYS A 778 -15.66 21.55 1.38
CA LYS A 778 -15.21 21.04 0.08
C LYS A 778 -16.28 21.17 -1.00
N GLU A 779 -17.58 21.20 -0.65
CA GLU A 779 -18.65 21.31 -1.63
C GLU A 779 -18.73 22.71 -2.24
N THR A 780 -18.47 23.74 -1.43
CA THR A 780 -18.51 25.14 -1.88
C THR A 780 -17.13 25.76 -2.09
N ASP A 781 -16.05 25.02 -1.85
CA ASP A 781 -14.66 25.50 -1.82
C ASP A 781 -14.52 26.80 -1.01
N SER A 782 -14.99 26.74 0.24
CA SER A 782 -15.06 27.90 1.14
C SER A 782 -14.49 27.56 2.52
N ILE A 783 -14.02 28.59 3.22
CA ILE A 783 -13.49 28.50 4.57
C ILE A 783 -14.61 28.88 5.53
N ILE A 784 -14.93 28.02 6.50
CA ILE A 784 -15.86 28.32 7.58
C ILE A 784 -15.05 28.63 8.84
N ILE A 785 -15.36 29.73 9.51
CA ILE A 785 -14.56 30.28 10.61
C ILE A 785 -15.47 30.58 11.77
N CYS A 786 -15.09 30.13 12.97
CA CYS A 786 -15.67 30.61 14.21
C CYS A 786 -15.02 31.90 14.65
N ASP A 787 -15.72 32.99 14.38
CA ASP A 787 -15.32 34.36 14.69
C ASP A 787 -15.87 34.73 16.08
N ARG A 788 -15.39 33.98 17.08
CA ARG A 788 -15.96 33.93 18.43
C ARG A 788 -16.12 35.30 19.08
N GLY A 789 -15.11 36.16 18.97
CA GLY A 789 -15.16 37.49 19.59
C GLY A 789 -16.19 38.44 18.95
N ASN A 790 -16.73 38.08 17.78
CA ASN A 790 -17.88 38.72 17.15
C ASN A 790 -19.18 37.89 17.29
N GLN A 791 -19.17 36.79 18.06
CA GLN A 791 -20.29 35.87 18.29
C GLN A 791 -20.99 35.40 17.00
N ARG A 792 -20.17 35.03 16.00
CA ARG A 792 -20.67 34.63 14.68
C ARG A 792 -19.82 33.54 14.05
N VAL A 793 -20.43 32.83 13.11
CA VAL A 793 -19.75 31.92 12.18
C VAL A 793 -19.77 32.55 10.80
N THR A 794 -18.62 32.64 10.15
CA THR A 794 -18.49 33.27 8.83
C THR A 794 -18.01 32.29 7.77
N ARG A 795 -18.42 32.51 6.52
CA ARG A 795 -17.93 31.78 5.34
C ARG A 795 -17.15 32.72 4.43
N TRP A 796 -15.99 32.27 3.96
CA TRP A 796 -15.11 33.01 3.06
C TRP A 796 -14.86 32.17 1.81
N SER A 797 -15.19 32.71 0.64
CA SER A 797 -14.90 32.03 -0.64
C SER A 797 -13.38 31.99 -0.89
N ARG A 798 -12.89 30.87 -1.40
CA ARG A 798 -11.48 30.74 -1.83
C ARG A 798 -11.25 31.19 -3.27
N ALA A 799 -12.28 31.72 -3.94
CA ALA A 799 -12.16 32.28 -5.28
C ALA A 799 -11.20 33.48 -5.31
N ILE A 800 -10.39 33.57 -6.38
CA ILE A 800 -9.43 34.64 -6.61
C ILE A 800 -10.12 36.01 -6.51
N GLY A 801 -9.62 36.88 -5.64
CA GLY A 801 -10.15 38.25 -5.45
C GLY A 801 -11.18 38.41 -4.32
N THR A 802 -11.51 37.35 -3.58
CA THR A 802 -12.35 37.45 -2.38
C THR A 802 -11.60 38.17 -1.26
N THR A 803 -12.20 39.23 -0.69
CA THR A 803 -11.58 40.05 0.38
C THR A 803 -12.44 40.20 1.63
N GLN A 804 -13.64 39.61 1.64
CA GLN A 804 -14.58 39.67 2.76
C GLN A 804 -15.35 38.35 2.86
N GLY A 805 -15.76 37.98 4.07
CA GLY A 805 -16.65 36.86 4.33
C GLY A 805 -18.13 37.25 4.32
N GLU A 806 -18.98 36.25 4.53
CA GLU A 806 -20.41 36.39 4.80
C GLU A 806 -20.75 35.75 6.15
N ILE A 807 -21.75 36.29 6.84
CA ILE A 807 -22.21 35.73 8.12
C ILE A 807 -23.12 34.54 7.80
N LEU A 808 -22.74 33.35 8.28
CA LEU A 808 -23.59 32.16 8.21
C LEU A 808 -24.57 32.13 9.38
N LEU A 809 -24.08 32.42 10.58
CA LEU A 809 -24.83 32.43 11.83
C LEU A 809 -24.29 33.53 12.75
N ASP A 810 -25.19 34.14 13.51
CA ASP A 810 -24.90 35.16 14.52
C ASP A 810 -25.51 34.78 15.88
N ASN A 811 -25.12 35.48 16.94
CA ASN A 811 -25.58 35.23 18.32
C ASN A 811 -25.24 33.80 18.82
N ILE A 812 -24.03 33.34 18.47
CA ILE A 812 -23.47 32.06 18.88
C ILE A 812 -22.06 32.30 19.40
N ASP A 813 -21.77 31.90 20.65
CA ASP A 813 -20.40 31.88 21.19
C ASP A 813 -19.67 30.65 20.66
N CYS A 814 -19.43 30.60 19.36
CA CYS A 814 -18.83 29.42 18.73
C CYS A 814 -17.39 29.24 19.19
N PHE A 815 -17.10 28.06 19.74
CA PHE A 815 -15.73 27.67 20.06
C PHE A 815 -15.16 26.67 19.05
N GLY A 816 -15.90 25.59 18.77
CA GLY A 816 -15.48 24.49 17.89
C GLY A 816 -16.42 24.27 16.71
N LEU A 817 -15.85 23.81 15.60
CA LEU A 817 -16.53 23.47 14.36
C LEU A 817 -16.26 22.02 13.96
N ALA A 818 -17.28 21.36 13.43
CA ALA A 818 -17.09 20.15 12.65
C ALA A 818 -18.07 20.09 11.48
N ILE A 819 -17.68 19.40 10.41
CA ILE A 819 -18.57 19.11 9.27
C ILE A 819 -18.58 17.61 9.03
N ASP A 820 -19.77 17.04 8.85
CA ASP A 820 -19.91 15.62 8.51
C ASP A 820 -19.99 15.39 6.99
N ASP A 821 -19.94 14.12 6.60
CA ASP A 821 -20.02 13.66 5.20
C ASP A 821 -21.30 14.08 4.48
N GLU A 822 -22.34 14.48 5.22
CA GLU A 822 -23.62 14.94 4.70
C GLU A 822 -23.72 16.47 4.64
N SER A 823 -22.59 17.16 4.83
CA SER A 823 -22.47 18.62 4.89
C SER A 823 -23.32 19.26 5.98
N PHE A 824 -23.54 18.58 7.10
CA PHE A 824 -24.08 19.23 8.29
C PHE A 824 -22.95 19.89 9.08
N LEU A 825 -23.17 21.15 9.45
CA LEU A 825 -22.25 21.93 10.28
C LEU A 825 -22.61 21.75 11.75
N TYR A 826 -21.67 21.29 12.56
CA TYR A 826 -21.79 21.15 14.00
C TYR A 826 -21.03 22.29 14.66
N ILE A 827 -21.66 22.90 15.66
CA ILE A 827 -21.13 24.08 16.34
C ILE A 827 -21.28 23.90 17.83
N SER A 828 -20.21 24.11 18.58
CA SER A 828 -20.28 24.19 20.04
C SER A 828 -20.51 25.63 20.44
N ASP A 829 -21.61 25.88 21.15
CA ASP A 829 -21.92 27.17 21.73
C ASP A 829 -21.48 27.13 23.19
N ALA A 830 -20.36 27.78 23.49
CA ALA A 830 -19.75 27.75 24.81
C ALA A 830 -20.53 28.58 25.85
N GLU A 831 -21.38 29.51 25.42
CA GLU A 831 -22.25 30.31 26.29
C GLU A 831 -23.54 29.55 26.62
N LYS A 832 -24.07 28.76 25.67
CA LYS A 832 -25.29 27.97 25.86
C LYS A 832 -25.06 26.53 26.34
N ASP A 833 -23.80 26.14 26.55
CA ASP A 833 -23.41 24.80 27.00
C ASP A 833 -24.03 23.67 26.15
N GLU A 834 -24.02 23.85 24.83
CA GLU A 834 -24.66 22.92 23.91
C GLU A 834 -23.87 22.76 22.60
N VAL A 835 -24.13 21.65 21.91
CA VAL A 835 -23.70 21.43 20.53
C VAL A 835 -24.93 21.30 19.65
N ARG A 836 -24.97 22.09 18.59
CA ARG A 836 -26.05 22.05 17.60
C ARG A 836 -25.55 21.66 16.23
N ARG A 837 -26.38 20.89 15.52
CA ARG A 837 -26.21 20.51 14.12
C ARG A 837 -27.09 21.37 13.23
N TYR A 838 -26.49 22.04 12.26
CA TYR A 838 -27.13 22.91 11.28
C TYR A 838 -27.02 22.29 9.90
N LYS A 839 -28.12 22.32 9.15
CA LYS A 839 -28.04 22.09 7.71
C LYS A 839 -27.55 23.37 7.05
N MET A 840 -26.69 23.27 6.05
CA MET A 840 -26.17 24.46 5.36
C MET A 840 -27.29 25.34 4.79
N GLY A 841 -27.36 26.59 5.27
CA GLY A 841 -28.39 27.57 4.95
C GLY A 841 -29.53 27.69 5.97
N ASP A 842 -29.61 26.80 6.96
CA ASP A 842 -30.57 26.89 8.06
C ASP A 842 -29.98 27.75 9.20
N THR A 843 -30.82 28.57 9.83
CA THR A 843 -30.44 29.38 11.00
C THR A 843 -30.81 28.73 12.34
N ASN A 844 -31.67 27.70 12.32
CA ASN A 844 -32.12 26.97 13.50
C ASN A 844 -31.50 25.56 13.53
N GLY A 845 -30.49 25.37 14.40
CA GLY A 845 -29.81 24.09 14.58
C GLY A 845 -30.57 23.13 15.48
N THR A 846 -30.40 21.83 15.25
CA THR A 846 -30.90 20.74 16.11
C THR A 846 -29.91 20.50 17.24
N LEU A 847 -30.38 20.43 18.49
CA LEU A 847 -29.56 20.05 19.64
C LEU A 847 -29.09 18.60 19.50
N VAL A 848 -27.78 18.36 19.64
CA VAL A 848 -27.18 17.01 19.52
C VAL A 848 -26.30 16.60 20.71
N ALA A 849 -25.89 17.55 21.56
CA ALA A 849 -25.27 17.28 22.86
C ALA A 849 -25.52 18.47 23.81
N GLY A 850 -25.65 18.20 25.11
CA GLY A 850 -25.93 19.23 26.13
C GLY A 850 -27.35 19.79 26.06
N GLY A 851 -27.50 21.08 26.37
CA GLY A 851 -28.77 21.83 26.22
C GLY A 851 -29.76 21.73 27.40
N HIS A 852 -29.31 21.22 28.55
CA HIS A 852 -30.09 21.11 29.79
C HIS A 852 -29.52 21.98 30.91
N GLU A 853 -29.13 23.21 30.59
CA GLU A 853 -28.36 24.11 31.45
C GLU A 853 -26.93 23.60 31.73
N LYS A 854 -26.10 24.49 32.25
CA LYS A 854 -24.74 24.19 32.69
C LYS A 854 -24.75 23.17 33.83
N GLY A 855 -23.99 22.08 33.69
CA GLY A 855 -23.77 21.13 34.78
C GLY A 855 -22.93 19.94 34.36
N ASP A 856 -22.85 18.93 35.22
CA ASP A 856 -22.00 17.73 35.07
C ASP A 856 -22.78 16.41 34.95
N ASP A 857 -24.12 16.46 34.87
CA ASP A 857 -24.94 15.30 34.53
C ASP A 857 -24.63 14.78 33.10
N LEU A 858 -25.04 13.56 32.78
CA LEU A 858 -24.74 12.93 31.49
C LEU A 858 -25.42 13.61 30.30
N ASN A 859 -26.49 14.38 30.52
CA ASN A 859 -27.17 15.20 29.52
C ASN A 859 -26.73 16.68 29.52
N GLN A 860 -25.77 17.06 30.37
CA GLN A 860 -25.28 18.42 30.52
C GLN A 860 -23.83 18.57 30.06
N LEU A 861 -23.48 19.80 29.67
CA LEU A 861 -22.12 20.22 29.33
C LEU A 861 -21.80 21.49 30.14
N ASN A 862 -20.52 21.84 30.19
CA ASN A 862 -20.01 23.05 30.81
C ASN A 862 -18.80 23.54 30.00
N PHE A 863 -19.04 24.56 29.20
CA PHE A 863 -18.08 25.19 28.30
C PHE A 863 -17.52 24.22 27.23
N PRO A 864 -18.36 23.74 26.30
CA PRO A 864 -17.94 22.81 25.26
C PRO A 864 -17.06 23.50 24.20
N THR A 865 -15.81 23.04 24.07
CA THR A 865 -14.80 23.73 23.24
C THR A 865 -14.53 23.11 21.89
N TYR A 866 -14.56 21.78 21.77
CA TYR A 866 -14.17 21.10 20.54
C TYR A 866 -15.11 19.96 20.22
N ILE A 867 -15.30 19.73 18.92
CA ILE A 867 -16.20 18.71 18.38
C ILE A 867 -15.44 17.82 17.43
N PHE A 868 -15.61 16.51 17.57
CA PHE A 868 -15.19 15.54 16.57
C PHE A 868 -16.37 14.65 16.19
N ILE A 869 -16.59 14.49 14.88
CA ILE A 869 -17.64 13.61 14.36
C ILE A 869 -16.98 12.33 13.85
N ALA A 870 -17.27 11.22 14.51
CA ALA A 870 -16.79 9.91 14.09
C ALA A 870 -17.82 9.17 13.23
N SER A 871 -17.51 7.90 12.88
CA SER A 871 -18.39 7.09 12.04
C SER A 871 -19.78 6.94 12.68
N GLN A 872 -20.81 6.84 11.83
CA GLN A 872 -22.22 6.75 12.25
C GLN A 872 -22.81 8.02 12.92
N GLN A 873 -22.23 9.21 12.71
CA GLN A 873 -22.66 10.48 13.33
C GLN A 873 -22.57 10.48 14.87
N SER A 874 -21.55 9.80 15.42
CA SER A 874 -21.23 9.92 16.85
C SER A 874 -20.53 11.27 17.10
N VAL A 875 -21.05 12.06 18.03
CA VAL A 875 -20.53 13.39 18.40
C VAL A 875 -19.68 13.26 19.65
N TYR A 876 -18.39 13.56 19.54
CA TYR A 876 -17.48 13.67 20.68
C TYR A 876 -17.27 15.14 21.01
N VAL A 877 -17.39 15.48 22.28
CA VAL A 877 -17.32 16.85 22.78
C VAL A 877 -16.31 16.95 23.92
N SER A 878 -15.38 17.91 23.81
CA SER A 878 -14.55 18.33 24.93
C SER A 878 -15.39 19.16 25.89
N ASP A 879 -15.68 18.62 27.06
CA ASP A 879 -16.45 19.26 28.12
C ASP A 879 -15.46 19.91 29.11
N GLU A 880 -14.95 21.08 28.71
CA GLU A 880 -13.68 21.65 29.21
C GLU A 880 -13.70 21.84 30.73
N HIS A 881 -14.74 22.52 31.24
CA HIS A 881 -14.83 22.85 32.67
C HIS A 881 -15.28 21.67 33.53
N ASN A 882 -15.82 20.60 32.95
CA ASN A 882 -16.08 19.35 33.65
C ASN A 882 -14.91 18.37 33.56
N HIS A 883 -13.81 18.75 32.89
CA HIS A 883 -12.57 17.97 32.82
C HIS A 883 -12.80 16.55 32.24
N ARG A 884 -13.64 16.45 31.21
CA ARG A 884 -14.01 15.17 30.58
C ARG A 884 -14.20 15.31 29.07
N VAL A 885 -14.18 14.17 28.39
CA VAL A 885 -14.63 14.06 27.00
C VAL A 885 -15.83 13.14 26.97
N MET A 886 -16.87 13.60 26.30
CA MET A 886 -18.18 12.94 26.27
C MET A 886 -18.55 12.56 24.84
N LYS A 887 -19.15 11.39 24.66
CA LYS A 887 -19.65 10.86 23.38
C LYS A 887 -21.17 10.80 23.40
N TRP A 888 -21.82 11.39 22.39
CA TRP A 888 -23.25 11.22 22.11
C TRP A 888 -23.43 10.41 20.83
N ASN A 889 -24.23 9.36 20.92
CA ASN A 889 -24.72 8.65 19.74
C ASN A 889 -25.89 9.42 19.13
N ASN A 890 -26.12 9.26 17.84
CA ASN A 890 -27.20 9.96 17.14
C ASN A 890 -28.57 9.71 17.80
N GLY A 891 -29.22 10.79 18.27
CA GLY A 891 -30.52 10.74 18.95
C GLY A 891 -30.48 10.37 20.43
N ALA A 892 -29.30 10.21 21.03
CA ALA A 892 -29.16 9.97 22.46
C ALA A 892 -29.53 11.24 23.27
N THR A 893 -30.23 11.04 24.39
CA THR A 893 -30.58 12.11 25.33
C THR A 893 -29.49 12.35 26.39
N GLU A 894 -28.59 11.40 26.56
CA GLU A 894 -27.47 11.42 27.50
C GLU A 894 -26.18 10.97 26.79
N GLY A 895 -25.04 11.48 27.25
CA GLY A 895 -23.71 11.17 26.74
C GLY A 895 -23.01 10.12 27.58
N ILE A 896 -21.90 9.63 27.04
CA ILE A 896 -21.03 8.62 27.66
C ILE A 896 -19.67 9.26 27.92
N ILE A 897 -19.17 9.19 29.15
CA ILE A 897 -17.79 9.62 29.46
C ILE A 897 -16.83 8.64 28.79
N VAL A 898 -16.00 9.14 27.87
CA VAL A 898 -15.02 8.33 27.13
C VAL A 898 -13.57 8.66 27.48
N ALA A 899 -13.32 9.80 28.14
CA ALA A 899 -12.04 10.13 28.76
C ALA A 899 -12.24 11.09 29.93
N GLY A 900 -11.41 10.97 30.98
CA GLY A 900 -11.53 11.79 32.19
C GLY A 900 -12.74 11.44 33.05
N GLY A 901 -13.36 12.47 33.66
CA GLY A 901 -14.58 12.30 34.47
C GLY A 901 -14.36 11.95 35.95
N GLN A 902 -13.11 11.95 36.42
CA GLN A 902 -12.75 11.75 37.84
C GLN A 902 -12.28 13.06 38.50
N GLY A 903 -12.85 14.18 38.05
CA GLY A 903 -12.46 15.54 38.46
C GLY A 903 -11.17 16.04 37.80
N GLN A 904 -10.84 17.31 38.08
CA GLN A 904 -9.62 17.94 37.60
C GLN A 904 -8.38 17.29 38.22
N GLY A 905 -7.39 16.94 37.41
CA GLY A 905 -6.11 16.48 37.94
C GLY A 905 -5.16 15.91 36.91
N GLN A 906 -4.01 15.43 37.39
CA GLN A 906 -2.90 14.92 36.57
C GLN A 906 -2.79 13.40 36.56
N SER A 907 -3.66 12.68 37.27
CA SER A 907 -3.64 11.22 37.28
C SER A 907 -4.01 10.65 35.89
N PRO A 908 -3.71 9.37 35.61
CA PRO A 908 -4.10 8.71 34.37
C PRO A 908 -5.62 8.68 34.11
N THR A 909 -6.46 8.84 35.14
CA THR A 909 -7.93 8.84 35.02
C THR A 909 -8.53 10.25 34.95
N GLN A 910 -7.69 11.29 35.05
CA GLN A 910 -8.12 12.69 35.15
C GLN A 910 -7.59 13.53 33.97
N LEU A 911 -8.36 14.56 33.63
CA LEU A 911 -7.99 15.61 32.68
C LEU A 911 -8.01 16.97 33.40
N SER A 912 -7.48 17.99 32.75
CA SER A 912 -7.49 19.38 33.19
C SER A 912 -7.72 20.27 31.97
N TYR A 913 -8.94 20.80 31.81
CA TYR A 913 -9.36 21.66 30.71
C TYR A 913 -9.06 21.05 29.33
N PRO A 914 -9.67 19.89 28.96
CA PRO A 914 -9.46 19.32 27.64
C PRO A 914 -10.01 20.25 26.55
N GLU A 915 -9.21 20.55 25.53
CA GLU A 915 -9.61 21.40 24.42
C GLU A 915 -9.69 20.58 23.12
N GLY A 916 -8.56 20.22 22.50
CA GLY A 916 -8.57 19.44 21.25
C GLY A 916 -8.80 17.93 21.48
N LEU A 917 -9.56 17.28 20.59
CA LEU A 917 -9.72 15.82 20.62
C LEU A 917 -9.78 15.20 19.22
N PHE A 918 -9.34 13.95 19.12
CA PHE A 918 -9.40 13.14 17.89
C PHE A 918 -9.74 11.70 18.25
N ALA A 919 -10.64 11.07 17.52
CA ALA A 919 -10.89 9.63 17.62
C ALA A 919 -10.43 8.91 16.36
N ASP A 920 -9.64 7.85 16.50
CA ASP A 920 -9.24 7.03 15.36
C ASP A 920 -10.32 6.01 14.94
N THR A 921 -10.06 5.25 13.89
CA THR A 921 -10.95 4.21 13.36
C THR A 921 -11.17 3.02 14.30
N LEU A 922 -10.41 2.93 15.40
CA LEU A 922 -10.56 1.92 16.44
C LEU A 922 -11.29 2.47 17.69
N ASP A 923 -11.89 3.66 17.60
CA ASP A 923 -12.48 4.43 18.72
C ASP A 923 -11.46 4.75 19.84
N ALA A 924 -10.14 4.77 19.57
CA ALA A 924 -9.19 5.29 20.54
C ALA A 924 -9.23 6.83 20.53
N ILE A 925 -9.35 7.43 21.72
CA ILE A 925 -9.51 8.87 21.90
C ILE A 925 -8.19 9.50 22.31
N TYR A 926 -7.79 10.51 21.55
CA TYR A 926 -6.61 11.33 21.79
C TYR A 926 -7.10 12.70 22.26
N VAL A 927 -6.68 13.11 23.46
CA VAL A 927 -7.16 14.33 24.11
C VAL A 927 -5.97 15.23 24.40
N ALA A 928 -6.05 16.47 23.92
CA ALA A 928 -5.17 17.55 24.35
C ALA A 928 -5.60 18.01 25.74
N ASP A 929 -4.93 17.48 26.75
CA ASP A 929 -5.12 17.79 28.17
C ASP A 929 -4.37 19.10 28.48
N TYR A 930 -4.95 20.20 28.01
CA TYR A 930 -4.30 21.52 27.90
C TYR A 930 -3.76 22.02 29.24
N GLY A 931 -4.55 21.92 30.31
CA GLY A 931 -4.16 22.35 31.65
C GLY A 931 -3.02 21.53 32.27
N ASN A 932 -2.77 20.33 31.76
CA ASN A 932 -1.66 19.47 32.19
C ASN A 932 -0.50 19.43 31.19
N HIS A 933 -0.56 20.23 30.11
CA HIS A 933 0.47 20.32 29.08
C HIS A 933 0.84 18.96 28.48
N ARG A 934 -0.16 18.11 28.23
CA ARG A 934 0.04 16.76 27.69
C ARG A 934 -1.04 16.37 26.69
N VAL A 935 -0.73 15.38 25.87
CA VAL A 935 -1.71 14.65 25.06
C VAL A 935 -1.83 13.26 25.64
N MET A 936 -3.06 12.84 25.89
CA MET A 936 -3.36 11.53 26.44
C MET A 936 -4.19 10.70 25.48
N ARG A 937 -3.95 9.39 25.49
CA ARG A 937 -4.67 8.42 24.68
C ARG A 937 -5.44 7.46 25.57
N TRP A 938 -6.73 7.32 25.31
CA TRP A 938 -7.61 6.29 25.84
C TRP A 938 -7.97 5.30 24.74
N LEU A 939 -7.80 4.00 25.02
CA LEU A 939 -8.36 2.97 24.16
C LEU A 939 -9.86 2.81 24.44
N LYS A 940 -10.62 2.30 23.48
CA LYS A 940 -12.06 2.01 23.65
C LYS A 940 -12.28 1.16 24.90
N GLY A 941 -13.09 1.67 25.84
CA GLY A 941 -13.41 1.00 27.10
C GLY A 941 -12.32 1.05 28.19
N ALA A 942 -11.20 1.74 27.96
CA ALA A 942 -10.14 1.89 28.97
C ALA A 942 -10.60 2.79 30.13
N THR A 943 -10.32 2.37 31.36
CA THR A 943 -10.63 3.15 32.57
C THR A 943 -9.59 4.24 32.88
N GLN A 944 -8.43 4.20 32.23
CA GLN A 944 -7.36 5.18 32.37
C GLN A 944 -6.65 5.46 31.05
N GLY A 945 -6.13 6.67 30.92
CA GLY A 945 -5.40 7.17 29.77
C GLY A 945 -3.91 6.93 29.89
N THR A 946 -3.25 6.96 28.75
CA THR A 946 -1.79 6.89 28.65
C THR A 946 -1.25 8.22 28.11
N VAL A 947 -0.28 8.81 28.80
CA VAL A 947 0.40 10.00 28.29
C VAL A 947 1.24 9.60 27.08
N ILE A 948 0.96 10.22 25.94
CA ILE A 948 1.63 9.91 24.67
C ILE A 948 2.56 11.03 24.22
N VAL A 949 2.31 12.29 24.64
CA VAL A 949 3.17 13.45 24.42
C VAL A 949 3.03 14.40 25.62
N GLY A 950 4.11 15.03 26.06
CA GLY A 950 4.04 16.10 27.06
C GLY A 950 4.05 15.65 28.52
N GLY A 951 3.57 16.53 29.42
CA GLY A 951 3.43 16.27 30.86
C GLY A 951 4.54 16.83 31.76
N ASN A 952 5.45 17.65 31.22
CA ASN A 952 6.55 18.26 31.99
C ASN A 952 6.51 19.80 32.02
N GLY A 953 5.30 20.38 31.95
CA GLY A 953 5.10 21.82 32.00
C GLY A 953 5.38 22.55 30.68
N GLN A 954 4.99 23.83 30.64
CA GLN A 954 5.21 24.72 29.50
C GLN A 954 6.70 25.10 29.32
N GLY A 955 7.21 25.14 28.08
CA GLY A 955 8.49 25.78 27.73
C GLY A 955 9.08 25.35 26.38
N LEU A 956 10.41 25.49 26.24
CA LEU A 956 11.20 25.21 25.02
C LEU A 956 12.17 24.01 25.12
N ALA A 957 12.21 23.30 26.25
CA ALA A 957 13.15 22.21 26.49
C ALA A 957 12.67 20.90 25.85
N SER A 958 13.59 20.09 25.30
CA SER A 958 13.25 18.83 24.60
C SER A 958 12.57 17.79 25.50
N ASN A 959 12.76 17.88 26.83
CA ASN A 959 12.08 17.03 27.80
C ASN A 959 10.63 17.46 28.05
N GLN A 960 10.16 18.60 27.55
CA GLN A 960 8.77 19.04 27.73
C GLN A 960 7.76 18.22 26.92
N ALA A 961 8.26 17.34 26.04
CA ALA A 961 7.48 16.33 25.32
C ALA A 961 7.67 14.88 25.83
N THR A 962 8.50 14.59 26.85
CA THR A 962 8.86 13.19 27.22
C THR A 962 8.88 12.89 28.73
N ASN A 963 8.11 11.89 29.18
CA ASN A 963 8.24 11.29 30.52
C ASN A 963 9.33 10.21 30.49
N LYS A 964 10.40 10.34 31.29
CA LYS A 964 11.53 9.41 31.28
C LYS A 964 11.23 8.17 32.15
N SER A 965 10.56 7.18 31.57
CA SER A 965 10.68 5.79 32.00
C SER A 965 11.62 5.07 31.02
N LEU A 966 12.74 4.53 31.53
CA LEU A 966 13.75 3.86 30.71
C LEU A 966 13.16 2.56 30.13
N LEU A 967 13.13 2.46 28.80
CA LEU A 967 12.55 1.32 28.09
C LEU A 967 13.47 0.10 28.18
N ARG A 968 12.92 -1.11 28.31
CA ARG A 968 13.72 -2.34 28.23
C ARG A 968 14.46 -2.39 26.90
N VAL A 969 15.71 -2.84 26.88
CA VAL A 969 16.51 -2.91 25.65
C VAL A 969 16.54 -4.35 25.16
N LYS A 970 16.13 -4.57 23.91
CA LYS A 970 16.22 -5.84 23.21
C LYS A 970 17.22 -5.66 22.07
N VAL A 971 18.23 -6.51 21.96
CA VAL A 971 19.15 -6.45 20.83
C VAL A 971 18.73 -7.52 19.81
N TRP A 972 18.34 -7.06 18.62
CA TRP A 972 17.87 -7.94 17.56
C TRP A 972 19.03 -8.34 16.66
N ILE A 973 19.41 -9.61 16.80
CA ILE A 973 20.36 -10.28 15.93
C ILE A 973 19.52 -11.15 14.99
N TYR A 974 19.27 -10.64 13.78
CA TYR A 974 18.43 -11.35 12.80
C TYR A 974 19.03 -12.71 12.45
N GLY A 975 18.15 -13.69 12.13
CA GLY A 975 18.52 -15.07 11.80
C GLY A 975 19.18 -15.22 10.42
N GLY A 976 18.90 -16.34 9.73
CA GLY A 976 19.49 -16.63 8.42
C GLY A 976 20.81 -17.40 8.48
N GLY A 977 21.02 -18.17 9.56
CA GLY A 977 22.15 -19.09 9.74
C GLY A 977 23.53 -18.42 9.83
N GLY A 978 23.56 -17.09 9.97
CA GLY A 978 24.79 -16.31 9.82
C GLY A 978 25.28 -16.26 8.38
N TYR A 979 24.42 -16.41 7.36
CA TYR A 979 24.75 -16.36 5.92
C TYR A 979 23.96 -15.29 5.14
N VAL A 980 22.72 -14.98 5.54
CA VAL A 980 21.84 -14.03 4.86
C VAL A 980 20.99 -13.25 5.86
N GLY A 981 20.54 -12.06 5.49
CA GLY A 981 19.71 -11.17 6.32
C GLY A 981 20.22 -9.72 6.31
N SER A 982 19.34 -8.76 6.59
CA SER A 982 19.69 -7.35 6.75
C SER A 982 18.62 -6.64 7.56
N THR A 983 19.00 -5.71 8.43
CA THR A 983 18.02 -4.88 9.15
C THR A 983 17.20 -3.97 8.24
N SER A 984 17.58 -3.80 6.97
CA SER A 984 16.83 -3.02 5.97
C SER A 984 15.78 -3.84 5.21
N ASP A 985 15.81 -5.16 5.33
CA ASP A 985 14.84 -6.05 4.71
C ASP A 985 13.66 -6.25 5.68
N PRO A 986 12.41 -5.95 5.28
CA PRO A 986 11.23 -6.13 6.12
C PRO A 986 11.11 -7.53 6.74
N LEU A 987 11.67 -8.56 6.11
CA LEU A 987 11.68 -9.93 6.62
C LEU A 987 12.63 -10.13 7.82
N TYR A 988 13.69 -9.32 7.95
CA TYR A 988 14.75 -9.49 8.94
C TYR A 988 14.90 -8.30 9.90
N ASN A 989 14.17 -7.21 9.69
CA ASN A 989 14.39 -5.92 10.37
C ASN A 989 14.07 -5.90 11.88
N GLY A 990 13.44 -6.95 12.43
CA GLY A 990 13.19 -7.08 13.87
C GLY A 990 12.24 -6.03 14.45
N CYS A 991 11.67 -5.15 13.62
CA CYS A 991 10.79 -4.08 14.07
C CYS A 991 9.56 -4.63 14.81
N GLY A 992 9.10 -5.83 14.45
CA GLY A 992 7.94 -6.49 15.07
C GLY A 992 8.08 -6.79 16.56
N ILE A 993 9.29 -6.81 17.13
CA ILE A 993 9.51 -7.08 18.57
C ILE A 993 9.71 -5.81 19.42
N ALA A 994 9.58 -4.62 18.81
CA ALA A 994 9.84 -3.31 19.43
C ALA A 994 8.77 -2.84 20.43
N THR A 995 7.74 -3.65 20.68
CA THR A 995 6.70 -3.34 21.66
C THR A 995 7.30 -3.13 23.07
N ASN A 996 7.14 -1.91 23.59
CA ASN A 996 7.60 -1.45 24.92
C ASN A 996 9.10 -1.66 25.21
N ALA A 997 9.93 -1.70 24.17
CA ALA A 997 11.36 -1.89 24.28
C ALA A 997 12.10 -1.07 23.22
N ILE A 998 13.34 -0.67 23.50
CA ILE A 998 14.25 -0.24 22.43
C ILE A 998 14.81 -1.49 21.79
N VAL A 999 14.48 -1.69 20.52
CA VAL A 999 15.09 -2.74 19.72
C VAL A 999 16.30 -2.16 19.00
N VAL A 1000 17.48 -2.63 19.38
CA VAL A 1000 18.70 -2.29 18.66
C VAL A 1000 18.98 -3.39 17.65
N SER A 1001 18.72 -3.10 16.39
CA SER A 1001 19.06 -3.97 15.27
C SER A 1001 20.39 -3.55 14.69
N LYS A 1002 21.31 -4.50 14.51
CA LYS A 1002 22.66 -4.27 13.96
C LYS A 1002 22.81 -5.12 12.71
N ASN A 1003 23.28 -4.50 11.62
CA ASN A 1003 23.90 -5.28 10.55
C ASN A 1003 25.26 -5.76 11.05
N TYR A 1004 25.44 -7.07 11.07
CA TYR A 1004 26.69 -7.72 11.43
C TYR A 1004 27.21 -8.49 10.23
N ARG A 1005 28.52 -8.76 10.20
CA ARG A 1005 29.09 -9.52 9.08
C ARG A 1005 28.48 -10.91 9.03
N LEU A 1006 28.01 -11.27 7.83
CA LEU A 1006 27.38 -12.54 7.52
C LEU A 1006 28.23 -13.34 6.53
N GLY A 1007 27.91 -14.62 6.50
CA GLY A 1007 28.53 -15.65 5.68
C GLY A 1007 30.04 -15.63 5.85
N PRO A 1008 30.79 -15.67 4.74
CA PRO A 1008 32.24 -15.54 4.72
C PRO A 1008 32.84 -14.53 5.71
N LEU A 1009 32.37 -13.28 5.68
CA LEU A 1009 32.92 -12.19 6.48
C LEU A 1009 32.64 -12.34 7.98
N GLY A 1010 31.60 -13.10 8.33
CA GLY A 1010 31.29 -13.45 9.71
C GLY A 1010 32.24 -14.54 10.23
N TRP A 1011 32.61 -15.52 9.41
CA TRP A 1011 33.42 -16.68 9.82
C TRP A 1011 34.93 -16.53 9.66
N LEU A 1012 35.40 -15.40 9.12
CA LEU A 1012 36.81 -15.06 9.05
C LEU A 1012 37.44 -15.14 10.44
N THR A 1013 38.58 -15.84 10.59
CA THR A 1013 39.45 -15.78 11.77
C THR A 1013 40.84 -15.39 11.28
N LEU A 1014 41.37 -14.27 11.75
CA LEU A 1014 42.74 -13.88 11.48
C LEU A 1014 43.61 -14.48 12.59
N GLY A 1015 44.54 -15.36 12.21
CA GLY A 1015 45.57 -15.85 13.13
C GLY A 1015 46.41 -14.70 13.72
N PRO A 1016 47.19 -14.97 14.78
CA PRO A 1016 47.88 -13.93 15.55
C PRO A 1016 48.76 -13.08 14.62
N PRO A 1017 48.56 -11.74 14.61
CA PRO A 1017 48.89 -10.87 15.74
C PRO A 1017 47.73 -9.99 16.27
N ALA A 1018 46.49 -10.20 15.82
CA ALA A 1018 45.33 -9.56 16.44
C ALA A 1018 44.84 -10.42 17.62
N SER A 1019 44.69 -9.83 18.80
CA SER A 1019 44.33 -10.47 20.07
C SER A 1019 42.91 -11.08 20.15
N PHE A 1020 42.26 -11.36 19.01
CA PHE A 1020 40.90 -11.90 18.93
C PHE A 1020 40.85 -13.13 18.02
N THR A 1021 40.72 -14.31 18.63
CA THR A 1021 40.48 -15.59 17.95
C THR A 1021 38.98 -15.92 18.00
N GLY A 1022 38.25 -15.80 16.89
CA GLY A 1022 36.83 -16.17 16.85
C GLY A 1022 36.06 -15.65 15.63
N ASN A 1023 34.78 -16.02 15.51
CA ASN A 1023 33.86 -15.58 14.45
C ASN A 1023 33.65 -14.05 14.53
N TYR A 1024 34.03 -13.33 13.48
CA TYR A 1024 33.99 -11.87 13.42
C TYR A 1024 32.57 -11.30 13.28
N GLY A 1025 31.60 -12.08 12.80
CA GLY A 1025 30.18 -11.75 12.89
C GLY A 1025 29.70 -11.74 14.34
N VAL A 1026 30.17 -12.70 15.13
CA VAL A 1026 29.96 -12.74 16.58
C VAL A 1026 30.71 -11.60 17.27
N LEU A 1027 31.93 -11.23 16.82
CA LEU A 1027 32.62 -10.04 17.34
C LEU A 1027 31.87 -8.74 17.02
N ASP A 1028 31.27 -8.60 15.84
CA ASP A 1028 30.43 -7.43 15.52
C ASP A 1028 29.21 -7.35 16.41
N VAL A 1029 28.62 -8.50 16.73
CA VAL A 1029 27.54 -8.61 17.72
C VAL A 1029 28.05 -8.20 19.10
N PHE A 1030 29.20 -8.69 19.55
CA PHE A 1030 29.78 -8.28 20.84
C PHE A 1030 30.09 -6.77 20.89
N MET A 1031 30.66 -6.20 19.83
CA MET A 1031 30.93 -4.77 19.76
C MET A 1031 29.64 -3.95 19.72
N ALA A 1032 28.61 -4.43 19.03
CA ALA A 1032 27.30 -3.81 19.07
C ALA A 1032 26.67 -3.89 20.46
N LEU A 1033 26.78 -5.02 21.15
CA LEU A 1033 26.28 -5.18 22.52
C LEU A 1033 27.00 -4.25 23.51
N LYS A 1034 28.33 -4.09 23.40
CA LYS A 1034 29.09 -3.11 24.20
C LYS A 1034 28.65 -1.68 23.91
N TRP A 1035 28.53 -1.33 22.62
CA TRP A 1035 28.05 0.00 22.23
C TRP A 1035 26.65 0.26 22.79
N VAL A 1036 25.75 -0.72 22.72
CA VAL A 1036 24.41 -0.61 23.32
C VAL A 1036 24.52 -0.40 24.82
N GLN A 1037 25.26 -1.22 25.55
CA GLN A 1037 25.41 -1.06 27.00
C GLN A 1037 25.93 0.34 27.39
N GLU A 1038 26.91 0.87 26.65
CA GLU A 1038 27.54 2.16 26.96
C GLU A 1038 26.67 3.36 26.54
N ASN A 1039 25.84 3.23 25.50
CA ASN A 1039 25.20 4.39 24.86
C ASN A 1039 23.67 4.39 24.94
N ILE A 1040 23.02 3.24 25.21
CA ILE A 1040 21.56 3.12 25.08
C ILE A 1040 20.76 3.97 26.06
N ALA A 1041 21.35 4.33 27.21
CA ALA A 1041 20.77 5.27 28.16
C ALA A 1041 20.50 6.65 27.54
N SER A 1042 21.37 7.10 26.64
CA SER A 1042 21.21 8.36 25.89
C SER A 1042 20.07 8.28 24.86
N PHE A 1043 19.66 7.08 24.47
CA PHE A 1043 18.53 6.82 23.57
C PHE A 1043 17.24 6.46 24.35
N GLY A 1044 17.24 6.58 25.67
CA GLY A 1044 16.07 6.32 26.52
C GLY A 1044 15.87 4.84 26.91
N GLY A 1045 16.87 3.99 26.67
CA GLY A 1045 16.85 2.57 27.03
C GLY A 1045 17.49 2.32 28.38
N ASN A 1046 17.03 1.29 29.09
CA ASN A 1046 17.68 0.80 30.28
C ASN A 1046 19.05 0.17 29.92
N ASN A 1047 20.12 0.67 30.52
CA ASN A 1047 21.49 0.24 30.28
C ASN A 1047 22.03 -0.74 31.34
N VAL A 1048 21.16 -1.21 32.24
CA VAL A 1048 21.45 -2.23 33.27
C VAL A 1048 21.15 -3.63 32.74
#